data_AF-A0A5N0EKA0-F1
#
_entry.id   AF-A0A5N0EKA0-F1
#
_cell.length_a   1.000
_cell.length_b   1.000
_cell.length_c   1.000
_cell.angle_alpha   90.00
_cell.angle_beta   90.00
_cell.angle_gamma   90.00
#
_symmetry.space_group_name_H-M   'P 1'
#
loop_
_entity.id
_entity.type
_entity.pdbx_description
1 polymer ?
#
loop_
_entity_poly.entity_id
_entity_poly.type
_entity_poly.pdbx_seq_one_letter_code
_entity_poly.pdbx_strand_id
1 'polypeptide(L)'
;MANDSPLPPRSDNAFHLVQGIRERLETSALDGLIVLVDACETEQGVRGAAHRWTGPLAHSAGRMELLVAAGDGPAYAGCFTRTILSTFGSGLPLRGENLLPYDLVDPIARDCLLQQPLHLSFTAGTVSASSGGDAGLWLVPNVARRRDALTGRPAAGHVDQLTRRLLLTDTMRVCLADVIDASGQRLRAVVGPAGCGKSTLMATLIRPSVVDGLPIASEYVTAAVFLTVSSSLESVAEELSEQLAERVPGYAEACRLARRRADAAGFDVFDICIRQPLAEVARPGIRITLLLDGLDQPEAGSRKLLVAGVAELTRRDDLRHVRVIAGIRRGSDTDHNPDLAHMYRIELPQPTAADIDALVQAGWRDLLPYGPAPAPEGPAPDGDWDEEPDEELNIAAGGWLLARLQGEVNPIVIGRPTVVTGDLETIVAERIQTAIYTTTSDIAAAIGPLLAILVAAGAGPVLPVELLDDAMSSFREDLSAVRIRDVTVSLGSLITRSRPGTAQESLGIAHNSLLPELTSAFAWLDVDIEDAHRAIISATLRHTSTAAAEYARGSTPRHYLACGDSGRALAFIAALETPRTADNRDLWSAWLPSIVAAVGSDHPDALQAREYLATRRAESGDPRGAFAEYARLLDIQLEILGPDHPGTLRTRHNLAVCLGESGDLAGAVADFAEVLADRERVLGPEDQDSKASRKELAQWRSKRDAQRSP
;
A
#
# COMPACT_ATOMS: atom_id res chain seq x y z
N MET A 1 22.36 -13.99 -26.32
CA MET A 1 21.84 -14.53 -27.59
C MET A 1 21.71 -13.37 -28.55
N ALA A 2 22.68 -13.18 -29.45
CA ALA A 2 22.58 -12.31 -30.62
C ALA A 2 23.61 -12.81 -31.63
N ASN A 3 23.19 -13.02 -32.88
CA ASN A 3 24.08 -13.33 -34.00
C ASN A 3 23.96 -12.18 -35.00
N ASP A 4 25.08 -11.68 -35.50
CA ASP A 4 25.07 -10.71 -36.59
C ASP A 4 24.43 -11.34 -37.84
N SER A 5 23.57 -10.57 -38.51
CA SER A 5 23.04 -10.98 -39.81
C SER A 5 24.21 -11.04 -40.81
N PRO A 6 24.42 -12.17 -41.52
CA PRO A 6 25.46 -12.27 -42.55
C PRO A 6 25.10 -11.48 -43.82
N LEU A 7 23.90 -10.89 -43.90
CA LEU A 7 23.41 -10.17 -45.06
C LEU A 7 23.53 -8.65 -44.84
N PRO A 8 24.13 -7.91 -45.78
CA PRO A 8 24.15 -6.45 -45.72
C PRO A 8 22.72 -5.89 -45.78
N PRO A 9 22.43 -4.77 -45.09
CA PRO A 9 21.11 -4.17 -45.06
C PRO A 9 20.70 -3.65 -46.46
N ARG A 10 19.49 -4.02 -46.86
CA ARG A 10 18.78 -3.74 -48.12
C ARG A 10 17.33 -3.46 -47.79
N SER A 11 16.58 -2.83 -48.69
CA SER A 11 15.16 -2.46 -48.46
C SER A 11 14.24 -3.63 -48.07
N ASP A 12 14.62 -4.87 -48.37
CA ASP A 12 13.88 -6.10 -48.12
C ASP A 12 14.32 -6.85 -46.84
N ASN A 13 15.47 -6.50 -46.24
CA ASN A 13 16.01 -7.15 -45.03
C ASN A 13 16.43 -6.16 -43.93
N ALA A 14 16.38 -4.86 -44.21
CA ALA A 14 16.67 -3.78 -43.27
C ALA A 14 15.36 -3.20 -42.75
N PHE A 15 15.26 -3.10 -41.42
CA PHE A 15 14.13 -2.46 -40.76
C PHE A 15 14.42 -0.97 -40.62
N HIS A 16 13.65 -0.10 -41.29
CA HIS A 16 13.73 1.33 -41.04
C HIS A 16 13.04 1.63 -39.70
N LEU A 17 13.80 1.49 -38.60
CA LEU A 17 13.32 1.53 -37.21
C LEU A 17 12.33 2.68 -36.98
N VAL A 18 12.67 3.88 -37.47
CA VAL A 18 11.84 5.08 -37.31
C VAL A 18 10.48 4.95 -37.99
N GLN A 19 10.45 4.39 -39.19
CA GLN A 19 9.24 4.30 -39.99
C GLN A 19 8.39 3.13 -39.52
N GLY A 20 9.01 1.99 -39.17
CA GLY A 20 8.31 0.86 -38.59
C GLY A 20 7.74 1.14 -37.19
N ILE A 21 8.44 1.93 -36.37
CA ILE A 21 7.90 2.45 -35.10
C ILE A 21 6.74 3.40 -35.39
N ARG A 22 6.91 4.37 -36.30
CA ARG A 22 5.85 5.35 -36.64
C ARG A 22 4.58 4.68 -37.17
N GLU A 23 4.69 3.78 -38.15
CA GLU A 23 3.55 3.06 -38.72
C GLU A 23 2.83 2.22 -37.67
N ARG A 24 3.56 1.58 -36.74
CA ARG A 24 2.95 0.85 -35.63
C ARG A 24 2.35 1.76 -34.57
N LEU A 25 2.94 2.90 -34.25
CA LEU A 25 2.33 3.85 -33.33
C LEU A 25 1.06 4.49 -33.90
N GLU A 26 0.96 4.62 -35.22
CA GLU A 26 -0.24 5.12 -35.91
C GLU A 26 -1.33 4.05 -36.05
N THR A 27 -0.97 2.76 -36.10
CA THR A 27 -1.92 1.64 -36.36
C THR A 27 -2.16 0.71 -35.17
N SER A 28 -1.35 0.80 -34.12
CA SER A 28 -1.40 -0.07 -32.94
C SER A 28 -1.05 0.71 -31.66
N ALA A 29 -1.86 0.51 -30.63
CA ALA A 29 -1.62 0.98 -29.27
C ALA A 29 -0.41 0.26 -28.65
N LEU A 30 0.80 0.63 -29.04
CA LEU A 30 2.06 0.14 -28.48
C LEU A 30 2.19 0.65 -27.04
N ASP A 31 1.72 -0.14 -26.08
CA ASP A 31 1.99 0.08 -24.66
C ASP A 31 3.26 -0.66 -24.23
N GLY A 32 4.26 0.10 -23.79
CA GLY A 32 5.45 -0.42 -23.15
C GLY A 32 6.59 -0.82 -24.08
N LEU A 33 6.94 0.07 -25.01
CA LEU A 33 8.11 -0.11 -25.86
C LEU A 33 9.38 0.42 -25.17
N ILE A 34 10.41 -0.41 -25.05
CA ILE A 34 11.75 0.03 -24.63
C ILE A 34 12.71 -0.08 -25.82
N VAL A 35 13.40 1.01 -26.14
CA VAL A 35 14.39 1.07 -27.21
C VAL A 35 15.74 1.48 -26.64
N LEU A 36 16.74 0.64 -26.82
CA LEU A 36 18.14 0.91 -26.46
C LEU A 36 18.95 1.04 -27.75
N VAL A 37 19.62 2.18 -27.94
CA VAL A 37 20.40 2.49 -29.14
C VAL A 37 21.85 2.76 -28.75
N ASP A 38 22.76 1.97 -29.31
CA ASP A 38 24.21 2.20 -29.27
C ASP A 38 24.63 2.74 -30.64
N ALA A 39 25.09 3.99 -30.72
CA ALA A 39 25.41 4.66 -31.97
C ALA A 39 26.85 5.17 -32.04
N CYS A 40 27.53 4.84 -33.14
CA CYS A 40 28.90 5.29 -33.45
C CYS A 40 28.90 6.51 -34.39
N GLU A 41 29.93 7.35 -34.30
CA GLU A 41 30.34 8.32 -35.35
C GLU A 41 29.26 9.32 -35.80
N THR A 42 28.27 9.60 -34.95
CA THR A 42 27.07 10.35 -35.34
C THR A 42 26.42 11.10 -34.18
N GLU A 43 27.18 11.55 -33.16
CA GLU A 43 26.62 12.14 -31.93
C GLU A 43 25.55 13.21 -32.21
N GLN A 44 25.90 14.24 -32.98
CA GLN A 44 24.97 15.33 -33.33
C GLN A 44 23.81 14.85 -34.21
N GLY A 45 24.07 13.90 -35.12
CA GLY A 45 23.08 13.36 -36.04
C GLY A 45 22.02 12.50 -35.34
N VAL A 46 22.46 11.66 -34.41
CA VAL A 46 21.61 10.75 -33.63
C VAL A 46 20.87 11.50 -32.53
N ARG A 47 21.51 12.46 -31.85
CA ARG A 47 20.80 13.35 -30.93
C ARG A 47 19.75 14.19 -31.65
N GLY A 48 20.12 14.79 -32.79
CA GLY A 48 19.18 15.53 -33.63
C GLY A 48 18.06 14.64 -34.22
N ALA A 49 18.32 13.35 -34.45
CA ALA A 49 17.30 12.40 -34.86
C ALA A 49 16.38 12.00 -33.69
N ALA A 50 16.94 11.69 -32.51
CA ALA A 50 16.19 11.40 -31.30
C ALA A 50 15.27 12.57 -30.91
N HIS A 51 15.76 13.82 -31.02
CA HIS A 51 14.95 15.02 -30.84
C HIS A 51 13.91 15.23 -31.95
N ARG A 52 14.11 14.71 -33.16
CA ARG A 52 13.07 14.72 -34.20
C ARG A 52 12.00 13.65 -34.00
N TRP A 53 12.31 12.59 -33.26
CA TRP A 53 11.33 11.59 -32.87
C TRP A 53 10.40 12.11 -31.78
N THR A 54 10.80 13.12 -30.99
CA THR A 54 9.97 13.62 -29.89
C THR A 54 8.61 14.12 -30.35
N GLY A 55 8.52 14.80 -31.50
CA GLY A 55 7.23 15.27 -32.04
C GLY A 55 6.28 14.11 -32.33
N PRO A 56 6.59 13.21 -33.29
CA PRO A 56 5.72 12.07 -33.61
C PRO A 56 5.47 11.12 -32.43
N LEU A 57 6.48 10.87 -31.58
CA LEU A 57 6.35 9.99 -30.41
C LEU A 57 5.54 10.64 -29.28
N ALA A 58 5.65 11.95 -29.07
CA ALA A 58 4.83 12.66 -28.09
C ALA A 58 3.34 12.52 -28.44
N HIS A 59 2.98 12.60 -29.72
CA HIS A 59 1.58 12.47 -30.14
C HIS A 59 1.10 11.01 -30.26
N SER A 60 1.96 10.03 -29.98
CA SER A 60 1.59 8.62 -30.07
C SER A 60 0.85 8.14 -28.83
N ALA A 61 -0.11 7.23 -29.05
CA ALA A 61 -0.82 6.55 -27.99
C ALA A 61 0.06 5.44 -27.40
N GLY A 62 0.57 5.63 -26.19
CA GLY A 62 1.28 4.60 -25.42
C GLY A 62 2.51 5.11 -24.67
N ARG A 63 3.13 4.19 -23.91
CA ARG A 63 4.31 4.44 -23.08
C ARG A 63 5.57 3.91 -23.77
N MET A 64 6.61 4.73 -23.86
CA MET A 64 7.88 4.35 -24.47
C MET A 64 9.07 4.92 -23.71
N GLU A 65 10.12 4.11 -23.58
CA GLU A 65 11.43 4.51 -23.06
C GLU A 65 12.49 4.39 -24.16
N LEU A 66 13.26 5.46 -24.36
CA LEU A 66 14.35 5.50 -25.33
C LEU A 66 15.65 5.87 -24.62
N LEU A 67 16.62 4.96 -24.62
CA LEU A 67 17.99 5.23 -24.19
C LEU A 67 18.91 5.19 -25.41
N VAL A 68 19.60 6.29 -25.67
CA VAL A 68 20.58 6.40 -26.75
C VAL A 68 21.93 6.70 -26.14
N ALA A 69 22.97 5.93 -26.46
CA ALA A 69 24.36 6.30 -26.19
C ALA A 69 25.04 6.60 -27.53
N ALA A 70 25.53 7.83 -27.71
CA ALA A 70 26.16 8.26 -28.95
C ALA A 70 27.44 9.06 -28.68
N GLY A 71 28.41 9.04 -29.59
CA GLY A 71 29.63 9.84 -29.48
C GLY A 71 30.30 10.08 -30.83
N ASP A 72 31.26 11.02 -30.84
CA ASP A 72 32.01 11.47 -32.02
C ASP A 72 33.14 10.50 -32.46
N GLY A 73 33.11 9.24 -31.98
CA GLY A 73 34.07 8.20 -32.36
C GLY A 73 33.43 6.82 -32.48
N PRO A 74 34.20 5.77 -32.82
CA PRO A 74 33.66 4.42 -32.96
C PRO A 74 33.38 3.85 -31.57
N ALA A 75 32.20 3.24 -31.36
CA ALA A 75 31.87 2.45 -30.16
C ALA A 75 32.65 1.13 -30.12
N TYR A 76 33.98 1.20 -30.19
CA TYR A 76 34.85 0.04 -30.29
C TYR A 76 34.91 -0.72 -28.95
N ALA A 77 34.97 -2.05 -29.02
CA ALA A 77 34.97 -3.01 -27.90
C ALA A 77 33.66 -3.20 -27.12
N GLY A 78 32.51 -2.72 -27.63
CA GLY A 78 31.20 -2.99 -27.05
C GLY A 78 31.05 -2.49 -25.61
N CYS A 79 31.56 -1.27 -25.32
CA CYS A 79 31.51 -0.67 -23.99
C CYS A 79 30.08 -0.63 -23.45
N PHE A 80 29.15 -0.02 -24.20
CA PHE A 80 27.73 0.04 -23.87
C PHE A 80 27.18 -1.33 -23.43
N THR A 81 27.30 -2.35 -24.28
CA THR A 81 26.82 -3.71 -23.99
C THR A 81 27.51 -4.33 -22.77
N ARG A 82 28.83 -4.18 -22.62
CA ARG A 82 29.56 -4.71 -21.44
C ARG A 82 29.15 -4.01 -20.15
N THR A 83 28.99 -2.70 -20.17
CA THR A 83 28.53 -1.90 -19.03
C THR A 83 27.12 -2.32 -18.61
N ILE A 84 26.21 -2.50 -19.57
CA ILE A 84 24.85 -3.00 -19.31
C ILE A 84 24.87 -4.38 -18.68
N LEU A 85 25.58 -5.35 -19.29
CA LEU A 85 25.64 -6.72 -18.77
C LEU A 85 26.31 -6.79 -17.39
N SER A 86 27.36 -5.99 -17.16
CA SER A 86 28.00 -5.84 -15.85
C SER A 86 27.04 -5.27 -14.81
N THR A 87 26.27 -4.24 -15.18
CA THR A 87 25.25 -3.62 -14.32
C THR A 87 24.12 -4.60 -14.00
N PHE A 88 23.69 -5.42 -14.95
CA PHE A 88 22.69 -6.46 -14.67
C PHE A 88 23.21 -7.55 -13.72
N GLY A 89 24.48 -7.91 -13.84
CA GLY A 89 25.12 -8.93 -12.98
C GLY A 89 25.42 -8.45 -11.56
N SER A 90 25.72 -7.17 -11.38
CA SER A 90 26.08 -6.57 -10.07
C SER A 90 24.92 -5.82 -9.40
N GLY A 91 24.00 -5.27 -10.18
CA GLY A 91 22.91 -4.42 -9.72
C GLY A 91 23.38 -3.02 -9.33
N LEU A 92 22.43 -2.16 -8.98
CA LEU A 92 22.70 -0.78 -8.54
C LEU A 92 22.12 -0.54 -7.14
N PRO A 93 22.94 -0.45 -6.08
CA PRO A 93 22.48 -0.32 -4.69
C PRO A 93 21.71 0.96 -4.35
N LEU A 94 21.69 1.95 -5.24
CA LEU A 94 20.95 3.21 -5.07
C LEU A 94 19.66 3.26 -5.92
N ARG A 95 19.40 2.24 -6.74
CA ARG A 95 18.24 2.19 -7.65
C ARG A 95 17.14 1.28 -7.12
N GLY A 96 15.99 1.29 -7.79
CA GLY A 96 14.79 0.57 -7.34
C GLY A 96 14.91 -0.95 -7.42
N GLU A 97 13.79 -1.64 -7.20
CA GLU A 97 13.70 -3.10 -7.28
C GLU A 97 13.97 -3.62 -8.69
N ASN A 98 13.58 -2.87 -9.71
CA ASN A 98 13.86 -3.18 -11.11
C ASN A 98 14.73 -2.08 -11.72
N LEU A 99 15.66 -2.47 -12.60
CA LEU A 99 16.52 -1.53 -13.32
C LEU A 99 15.79 -0.96 -14.52
N LEU A 100 15.63 0.35 -14.55
CA LEU A 100 15.04 1.09 -15.66
C LEU A 100 16.08 1.43 -16.74
N PRO A 101 15.67 1.74 -17.98
CA PRO A 101 16.55 2.32 -18.99
C PRO A 101 17.27 3.59 -18.49
N TYR A 102 16.57 4.44 -17.74
CA TYR A 102 17.15 5.63 -17.12
C TYR A 102 18.29 5.30 -16.15
N ASP A 103 18.22 4.20 -15.41
CA ASP A 103 19.23 3.82 -14.42
C ASP A 103 20.59 3.48 -15.05
N LEU A 104 20.61 3.19 -16.36
CA LEU A 104 21.83 2.91 -17.12
C LEU A 104 22.58 4.18 -17.55
N VAL A 105 21.97 5.36 -17.44
CA VAL A 105 22.59 6.64 -17.85
C VAL A 105 23.91 6.86 -17.11
N ASP A 106 23.95 6.80 -15.78
CA ASP A 106 25.18 7.08 -15.03
C ASP A 106 26.27 6.01 -15.23
N PRO A 107 25.97 4.69 -15.17
CA PRO A 107 26.97 3.67 -15.49
C PRO A 107 27.58 3.85 -16.88
N ILE A 108 26.76 4.16 -17.90
CA ILE A 108 27.26 4.38 -19.27
C ILE A 108 28.10 5.65 -19.33
N ALA A 109 27.64 6.76 -18.75
CA ALA A 109 28.38 8.02 -18.77
C ALA A 109 29.75 7.88 -18.08
N ARG A 110 29.81 7.13 -16.98
CA ARG A 110 31.03 6.89 -16.20
C ARG A 110 31.99 5.92 -16.90
N ASP A 111 31.47 4.78 -17.37
CA ASP A 111 32.30 3.67 -17.83
C ASP A 111 32.62 3.74 -19.34
N CYS A 112 31.82 4.49 -20.11
CA CYS A 112 31.97 4.69 -21.56
C CYS A 112 32.25 6.17 -21.90
N LEU A 113 33.46 6.63 -21.58
CA LEU A 113 33.90 8.04 -21.73
C LEU A 113 33.78 8.63 -23.15
N LEU A 114 33.71 7.79 -24.18
CA LEU A 114 33.53 8.21 -25.58
C LEU A 114 32.06 8.25 -26.01
N GLN A 115 31.12 7.99 -25.09
CA GLN A 115 29.69 7.96 -25.37
C GLN A 115 28.96 8.89 -24.41
N GLN A 116 28.01 9.65 -24.94
CA GLN A 116 27.08 10.47 -24.17
C GLN A 116 25.71 9.80 -24.18
N PRO A 117 25.25 9.26 -23.03
CA PRO A 117 23.90 8.72 -22.92
C PRO A 117 22.86 9.85 -22.88
N LEU A 118 21.74 9.62 -23.54
CA LEU A 118 20.52 10.42 -23.52
C LEU A 118 19.34 9.49 -23.29
N HIS A 119 18.55 9.79 -22.26
CA HIS A 119 17.33 9.07 -21.96
C HIS A 119 16.11 9.97 -22.21
N LEU A 120 15.09 9.42 -22.86
CA LEU A 120 13.83 10.09 -23.17
C LEU A 120 12.67 9.15 -22.81
N SER A 121 11.73 9.66 -22.01
CA SER A 121 10.50 8.96 -21.65
C SER A 121 9.30 9.63 -22.32
N PHE A 122 8.43 8.83 -22.90
CA PHE A 122 7.22 9.27 -23.61
C PHE A 122 5.99 8.65 -22.97
N THR A 123 5.02 9.48 -22.60
CA THR A 123 3.72 9.00 -22.11
C THR A 123 2.61 9.93 -22.59
N ALA A 124 1.71 9.39 -23.43
CA ALA A 124 0.42 9.97 -23.81
C ALA A 124 0.41 11.49 -24.06
N GLY A 125 1.23 12.00 -24.98
CA GLY A 125 1.28 13.45 -25.27
C GLY A 125 2.51 14.15 -24.70
N THR A 126 3.11 13.60 -23.65
CA THR A 126 4.16 14.28 -22.88
C THR A 126 5.54 13.69 -23.15
N VAL A 127 6.48 14.57 -23.52
CA VAL A 127 7.92 14.28 -23.38
C VAL A 127 8.25 14.61 -21.94
N SER A 128 8.29 13.59 -21.09
CA SER A 128 8.80 13.81 -19.75
C SER A 128 10.32 13.77 -19.81
N ALA A 129 10.94 14.95 -19.93
CA ALA A 129 12.34 15.12 -19.56
C ALA A 129 12.54 14.96 -18.03
N SER A 130 11.45 14.75 -17.27
CA SER A 130 11.53 14.44 -15.84
C SER A 130 12.39 13.19 -15.65
N SER A 131 13.49 13.39 -14.97
CA SER A 131 14.53 12.41 -14.79
C SER A 131 14.01 11.28 -13.86
N GLY A 132 13.93 10.04 -14.37
CA GLY A 132 13.49 8.89 -13.57
C GLY A 132 12.83 7.71 -14.29
N GLY A 133 12.29 7.90 -15.51
CA GLY A 133 11.61 6.86 -16.31
C GLY A 133 10.33 6.28 -15.68
N ASP A 134 9.52 5.58 -16.48
CA ASP A 134 8.32 4.86 -16.03
C ASP A 134 8.71 3.58 -15.28
N ALA A 135 8.30 3.48 -14.01
CA ALA A 135 8.49 2.29 -13.18
C ALA A 135 7.91 1.00 -13.77
N GLY A 136 6.94 1.10 -14.69
CA GLY A 136 6.37 -0.04 -15.42
C GLY A 136 7.21 -0.51 -16.61
N LEU A 137 8.21 0.24 -17.04
CA LEU A 137 9.07 -0.04 -18.21
C LEU A 137 10.51 -0.30 -17.76
N TRP A 138 10.71 -1.48 -17.19
CA TRP A 138 11.99 -1.91 -16.65
C TRP A 138 12.63 -3.05 -17.48
N LEU A 139 13.94 -3.21 -17.33
CA LEU A 139 14.77 -4.14 -18.11
C LEU A 139 14.94 -5.49 -17.41
N VAL A 140 15.40 -5.48 -16.16
CA VAL A 140 15.64 -6.66 -15.34
C VAL A 140 15.42 -6.36 -13.85
N PRO A 141 15.11 -7.37 -13.01
CA PRO A 141 15.17 -7.20 -11.56
C PRO A 141 16.57 -6.82 -11.08
N ASN A 142 16.65 -5.85 -10.18
CA ASN A 142 17.90 -5.35 -9.63
C ASN A 142 18.47 -6.34 -8.60
N VAL A 143 19.53 -7.03 -8.97
CA VAL A 143 20.15 -8.05 -8.12
C VAL A 143 20.70 -7.49 -6.81
N ALA A 144 21.03 -6.19 -6.75
CA ALA A 144 21.47 -5.52 -5.52
C ALA A 144 20.38 -5.48 -4.44
N ARG A 145 19.11 -5.65 -4.83
CA ARG A 145 17.94 -5.59 -3.93
C ARG A 145 17.48 -6.96 -3.44
N ARG A 146 18.13 -8.06 -3.83
CA ARG A 146 17.68 -9.42 -3.49
C ARG A 146 17.62 -9.75 -2.00
N ARG A 147 18.33 -8.98 -1.17
CA ARG A 147 18.39 -9.21 0.28
C ARG A 147 17.48 -8.31 1.10
N ASP A 148 16.86 -7.31 0.47
CA ASP A 148 15.94 -6.40 1.15
C ASP A 148 14.72 -7.19 1.66
N ALA A 149 14.07 -6.74 2.74
CA ALA A 149 12.91 -7.42 3.32
C ALA A 149 11.73 -7.58 2.33
N LEU A 150 11.58 -6.63 1.39
CA LEU A 150 10.41 -6.51 0.52
C LEU A 150 10.63 -6.97 -0.93
N THR A 151 11.75 -7.58 -1.28
CA THR A 151 11.98 -8.03 -2.67
C THR A 151 10.87 -8.99 -3.12
N GLY A 152 10.26 -8.71 -4.27
CA GLY A 152 9.13 -9.43 -4.86
C GLY A 152 7.76 -9.11 -4.23
N ARG A 153 7.72 -8.23 -3.24
CA ARG A 153 6.53 -7.96 -2.42
C ARG A 153 5.76 -6.73 -2.92
N PRO A 154 4.45 -6.61 -2.62
CA PRO A 154 3.64 -5.51 -3.14
C PRO A 154 4.21 -4.13 -2.75
N ALA A 155 4.71 -3.99 -1.53
CA ALA A 155 5.24 -2.74 -1.00
C ALA A 155 6.61 -2.33 -1.57
N ALA A 156 7.29 -3.18 -2.37
CA ALA A 156 8.59 -2.85 -2.96
C ALA A 156 8.55 -1.59 -3.84
N GLY A 157 7.49 -1.46 -4.67
CA GLY A 157 7.28 -0.27 -5.50
C GLY A 157 7.03 1.00 -4.69
N HIS A 158 6.37 0.88 -3.53
CA HIS A 158 6.18 1.99 -2.60
C HIS A 158 7.52 2.42 -1.96
N VAL A 159 8.35 1.45 -1.53
CA VAL A 159 9.71 1.73 -1.02
C VAL A 159 10.60 2.34 -2.11
N ASP A 160 10.50 1.88 -3.36
CA ASP A 160 11.13 2.53 -4.51
C ASP A 160 10.72 4.00 -4.60
N GLN A 161 9.42 4.28 -4.52
CA GLN A 161 8.89 5.63 -4.61
C GLN A 161 9.40 6.53 -3.48
N LEU A 162 9.48 6.02 -2.24
CA LEU A 162 9.91 6.75 -1.06
C LEU A 162 11.42 7.00 -1.01
N THR A 163 12.22 6.06 -1.51
CA THR A 163 13.70 6.15 -1.49
C THR A 163 14.29 6.75 -2.77
N ARG A 164 13.47 6.90 -3.82
CA ARG A 164 13.89 7.53 -5.08
C ARG A 164 14.37 8.96 -4.78
N ARG A 165 15.67 9.17 -4.99
CA ARG A 165 16.37 10.45 -4.85
C ARG A 165 16.32 11.02 -3.44
N LEU A 166 16.20 10.16 -2.42
CA LEU A 166 16.08 10.59 -1.03
C LEU A 166 17.18 11.58 -0.62
N LEU A 167 16.77 12.76 -0.15
CA LEU A 167 17.63 13.68 0.60
C LEU A 167 17.37 13.49 2.08
N LEU A 168 18.38 13.00 2.79
CA LEU A 168 18.27 12.70 4.21
C LEU A 168 18.65 13.93 5.05
N THR A 169 17.64 14.58 5.62
CA THR A 169 17.83 15.73 6.52
C THR A 169 18.49 15.32 7.83
N ASP A 170 19.10 16.28 8.54
CA ASP A 170 19.73 16.03 9.84
C ASP A 170 18.72 15.47 10.86
N THR A 171 17.50 16.00 10.85
CA THR A 171 16.39 15.48 11.66
C THR A 171 16.15 13.99 11.40
N MET A 172 16.08 13.57 10.13
CA MET A 172 15.90 12.16 9.80
C MET A 172 17.11 11.31 10.22
N ARG A 173 18.34 11.82 10.07
CA ARG A 173 19.57 11.12 10.51
C ARG A 173 19.57 10.89 12.02
N VAL A 174 19.21 11.90 12.81
CA VAL A 174 19.11 11.79 14.28
C VAL A 174 18.05 10.78 14.68
N CYS A 175 16.85 10.85 14.10
CA CYS A 175 15.79 9.89 14.40
C CYS A 175 16.19 8.46 14.00
N LEU A 176 16.88 8.30 12.87
CA LEU A 176 17.34 7.00 12.38
C LEU A 176 18.42 6.40 13.30
N ALA A 177 19.35 7.23 13.78
CA ALA A 177 20.33 6.82 14.79
C ALA A 177 19.63 6.34 16.08
N ASP A 178 18.63 7.08 16.58
CA ASP A 178 17.87 6.68 17.78
C ASP A 178 17.13 5.34 17.59
N VAL A 179 16.55 5.08 16.40
CA VAL A 179 15.94 3.77 16.08
C VAL A 179 16.95 2.62 16.19
N ILE A 180 18.18 2.86 15.74
CA ILE A 180 19.27 1.87 15.73
C ILE A 180 19.84 1.68 17.14
N ASP A 181 20.12 2.76 17.85
CA ASP A 181 20.66 2.75 19.22
C ASP A 181 19.68 2.09 20.20
N ALA A 182 18.38 2.32 20.01
CA ALA A 182 17.32 1.67 20.77
C ALA A 182 17.09 0.20 20.38
N SER A 183 17.97 -0.45 19.61
CA SER A 183 17.75 -1.84 19.13
C SER A 183 17.43 -2.84 20.23
N GLY A 184 17.93 -2.64 21.46
CA GLY A 184 17.61 -3.44 22.64
C GLY A 184 16.10 -3.52 22.94
N GLN A 185 15.35 -2.47 22.64
CA GLN A 185 13.92 -2.33 22.93
C GLN A 185 13.07 -3.25 22.06
N ARG A 186 12.13 -3.97 22.68
CA ARG A 186 11.28 -4.95 21.96
C ARG A 186 10.32 -4.32 20.98
N LEU A 187 9.78 -3.16 21.35
CA LEU A 187 8.86 -2.38 20.55
C LEU A 187 9.41 -0.96 20.44
N ARG A 188 9.65 -0.50 19.22
CA ARG A 188 10.04 0.87 18.91
C ARG A 188 8.97 1.49 18.04
N ALA A 189 8.53 2.70 18.38
CA ALA A 189 7.51 3.41 17.63
C ALA A 189 8.08 4.73 17.14
N VAL A 190 8.11 4.91 15.81
CA VAL A 190 8.37 6.21 15.19
C VAL A 190 7.05 6.94 15.12
N VAL A 191 6.90 7.96 15.96
CA VAL A 191 5.66 8.70 16.13
C VAL A 191 5.81 10.10 15.57
N GLY A 192 4.85 10.53 14.76
CA GLY A 192 4.85 11.87 14.21
C GLY A 192 3.59 12.20 13.41
N PRO A 193 3.35 13.48 13.09
CA PRO A 193 2.16 13.92 12.37
C PRO A 193 2.07 13.32 10.96
N ALA A 194 0.92 13.44 10.30
CA ALA A 194 0.78 13.00 8.91
C ALA A 194 1.80 13.73 8.00
N GLY A 195 2.37 13.03 7.03
CA GLY A 195 3.34 13.61 6.10
C GLY A 195 4.73 13.91 6.68
N CYS A 196 5.02 13.60 7.96
CA CYS A 196 6.33 13.88 8.56
C CYS A 196 7.49 12.96 8.09
N GLY A 197 7.33 12.18 7.01
CA GLY A 197 8.40 11.32 6.50
C GLY A 197 8.61 9.99 7.25
N LYS A 198 7.64 9.53 8.07
CA LYS A 198 7.74 8.22 8.79
C LYS A 198 8.00 7.05 7.85
N SER A 199 7.15 6.90 6.83
CA SER A 199 7.28 5.83 5.83
C SER A 199 8.61 5.91 5.09
N THR A 200 9.10 7.13 4.82
CA THR A 200 10.43 7.37 4.25
C THR A 200 11.55 6.88 5.17
N LEU A 201 11.49 7.21 6.47
CA LEU A 201 12.44 6.72 7.47
C LEU A 201 12.40 5.18 7.55
N MET A 202 11.21 4.58 7.55
CA MET A 202 11.06 3.11 7.51
C MET A 202 11.68 2.49 6.26
N ALA A 203 11.51 3.13 5.11
CA ALA A 203 12.08 2.69 3.85
C ALA A 203 13.62 2.71 3.88
N THR A 204 14.25 3.64 4.60
CA THR A 204 15.72 3.64 4.81
C THR A 204 16.22 2.45 5.65
N LEU A 205 15.42 1.97 6.61
CA LEU A 205 15.77 0.78 7.40
C LEU A 205 15.70 -0.51 6.58
N ILE A 206 14.79 -0.55 5.60
CA ILE A 206 14.69 -1.66 4.64
C ILE A 206 15.82 -1.59 3.61
N ARG A 207 16.27 -0.37 3.28
CA ARG A 207 17.29 -0.10 2.26
C ARG A 207 18.45 0.70 2.81
N PRO A 208 19.26 0.15 3.71
CA PRO A 208 20.35 0.92 4.32
C PRO A 208 21.39 1.39 3.30
N SER A 209 21.49 0.75 2.14
CA SER A 209 22.40 1.15 1.06
C SER A 209 22.09 2.51 0.42
N VAL A 210 20.89 3.06 0.61
CA VAL A 210 20.53 4.39 0.09
C VAL A 210 21.00 5.53 1.00
N VAL A 211 21.54 5.20 2.17
CA VAL A 211 22.04 6.15 3.15
C VAL A 211 23.49 5.82 3.49
N ASP A 212 24.39 6.75 3.17
CA ASP A 212 25.79 6.60 3.55
C ASP A 212 25.98 6.69 5.06
N GLY A 213 26.83 5.82 5.60
CA GLY A 213 27.27 5.86 7.00
C GLY A 213 26.38 5.16 8.01
N LEU A 214 25.32 4.45 7.59
CA LEU A 214 24.51 3.65 8.52
C LEU A 214 25.22 2.35 8.94
N PRO A 215 25.35 2.07 10.25
CA PRO A 215 25.98 0.85 10.75
C PRO A 215 25.03 -0.35 10.77
N ILE A 216 24.20 -0.54 9.73
CA ILE A 216 23.24 -1.66 9.65
C ILE A 216 23.35 -2.38 8.30
N ALA A 217 23.22 -3.71 8.35
CA ALA A 217 23.22 -4.57 7.17
C ALA A 217 21.81 -4.58 6.51
N SER A 218 21.71 -4.97 5.23
CA SER A 218 20.43 -5.06 4.52
C SER A 218 19.47 -6.08 5.15
N GLU A 219 20.00 -7.04 5.90
CA GLU A 219 19.24 -8.05 6.64
C GLU A 219 18.73 -7.54 8.01
N TYR A 220 18.96 -6.28 8.37
CA TYR A 220 18.54 -5.69 9.65
C TYR A 220 17.02 -5.79 9.88
N VAL A 221 16.23 -5.57 8.83
CA VAL A 221 14.79 -5.82 8.80
C VAL A 221 14.55 -7.20 8.20
N THR A 222 13.96 -8.11 8.97
CA THR A 222 13.71 -9.49 8.54
C THR A 222 12.45 -9.59 7.70
N ALA A 223 11.41 -8.86 8.07
CA ALA A 223 10.16 -8.76 7.33
C ALA A 223 9.54 -7.37 7.55
N ALA A 224 8.84 -6.84 6.54
CA ALA A 224 8.20 -5.54 6.60
C ALA A 224 6.81 -5.57 5.97
N VAL A 225 5.87 -4.79 6.52
CA VAL A 225 4.55 -4.56 5.93
C VAL A 225 4.23 -3.08 6.03
N PHE A 226 3.75 -2.52 4.92
CA PHE A 226 3.18 -1.18 4.87
C PHE A 226 1.66 -1.33 4.92
N LEU A 227 1.07 -0.94 6.05
CA LEU A 227 -0.34 -1.12 6.33
C LEU A 227 -1.16 -0.06 5.60
N THR A 228 -2.31 -0.50 5.12
CA THR A 228 -3.32 0.28 4.40
C THR A 228 -4.68 0.13 5.06
N VAL A 229 -5.69 0.83 4.56
CA VAL A 229 -7.08 0.70 5.06
C VAL A 229 -7.61 -0.73 4.95
N SER A 230 -7.19 -1.47 3.91
CA SER A 230 -7.61 -2.85 3.65
C SER A 230 -6.81 -3.91 4.41
N SER A 231 -5.80 -3.50 5.18
CA SER A 231 -4.95 -4.45 5.93
C SER A 231 -5.71 -5.07 7.09
N SER A 232 -5.79 -6.40 7.12
CA SER A 232 -6.39 -7.18 8.19
C SER A 232 -5.33 -7.95 8.98
N LEU A 233 -5.70 -8.51 10.13
CA LEU A 233 -4.80 -9.38 10.89
C LEU A 233 -4.34 -10.58 10.03
N GLU A 234 -5.26 -11.15 9.24
CA GLU A 234 -4.99 -12.26 8.32
C GLU A 234 -4.02 -11.86 7.21
N SER A 235 -4.28 -10.78 6.47
CA SER A 235 -3.43 -10.37 5.35
C SER A 235 -2.01 -10.01 5.81
N VAL A 236 -1.88 -9.38 6.98
CA VAL A 236 -0.58 -9.06 7.58
C VAL A 236 0.15 -10.33 8.04
N ALA A 237 -0.56 -11.29 8.62
CA ALA A 237 0.03 -12.56 9.05
C ALA A 237 0.53 -13.39 7.86
N GLU A 238 -0.21 -13.40 6.75
CA GLU A 238 0.19 -14.10 5.52
C GLU A 238 1.43 -13.47 4.90
N GLU A 239 1.42 -12.15 4.67
CA GLU A 239 2.55 -11.42 4.08
C GLU A 239 3.83 -11.55 4.94
N LEU A 240 3.72 -11.38 6.26
CA LEU A 240 4.86 -11.60 7.17
C LEU A 240 5.33 -13.05 7.14
N SER A 241 4.42 -14.03 7.16
CA SER A 241 4.77 -15.45 7.15
C SER A 241 5.51 -15.82 5.86
N GLU A 242 5.13 -15.27 4.71
CA GLU A 242 5.82 -15.52 3.46
C GLU A 242 7.25 -14.96 3.45
N GLN A 243 7.44 -13.72 3.94
CA GLN A 243 8.76 -13.12 4.05
C GLN A 243 9.65 -13.88 5.04
N LEU A 244 9.09 -14.30 6.18
CA LEU A 244 9.80 -15.07 7.21
C LEU A 244 10.14 -16.48 6.75
N ALA A 245 9.26 -17.16 6.00
CA ALA A 245 9.52 -18.49 5.45
C ALA A 245 10.74 -18.51 4.51
N GLU A 246 10.97 -17.41 3.79
CA GLU A 246 12.11 -17.24 2.88
C GLU A 246 13.40 -16.88 3.62
N ARG A 247 13.32 -16.07 4.68
CA ARG A 247 14.48 -15.45 5.34
C ARG A 247 14.91 -16.11 6.64
N VAL A 248 14.03 -16.85 7.31
CA VAL A 248 14.28 -17.46 8.64
C VAL A 248 14.40 -18.98 8.51
N PRO A 249 15.59 -19.56 8.72
CA PRO A 249 15.78 -21.01 8.63
C PRO A 249 14.89 -21.80 9.58
N GLY A 250 14.13 -22.75 9.03
CA GLY A 250 13.22 -23.61 9.79
C GLY A 250 11.81 -23.04 9.99
N TYR A 251 11.57 -21.78 9.63
CA TYR A 251 10.25 -21.13 9.79
C TYR A 251 9.16 -21.81 8.97
N ALA A 252 9.43 -22.14 7.71
CA ALA A 252 8.47 -22.83 6.85
C ALA A 252 8.03 -24.20 7.39
N GLU A 253 8.92 -24.93 8.08
CA GLU A 253 8.57 -26.18 8.77
C GLU A 253 7.75 -25.90 10.02
N ALA A 254 8.10 -24.88 10.79
CA ALA A 254 7.34 -24.48 11.96
C ALA A 254 5.89 -24.08 11.59
N CYS A 255 5.67 -23.37 10.47
CA CYS A 255 4.33 -23.10 9.94
C CYS A 255 3.54 -24.36 9.59
N ARG A 256 4.19 -25.36 8.96
CA ARG A 256 3.54 -26.65 8.63
C ARG A 256 3.13 -27.40 9.89
N LEU A 257 3.96 -27.37 10.94
CA LEU A 257 3.66 -28.00 12.22
C LEU A 257 2.53 -27.26 12.96
N ALA A 258 2.56 -25.93 12.98
CA ALA A 258 1.52 -25.10 13.59
C ALA A 258 0.15 -25.36 12.96
N ARG A 259 0.07 -25.40 11.62
CA ARG A 259 -1.17 -25.73 10.89
C ARG A 259 -1.76 -27.09 11.27
N ARG A 260 -0.92 -28.11 11.48
CA ARG A 260 -1.39 -29.44 11.92
C ARG A 260 -1.94 -29.46 13.35
N ARG A 261 -1.45 -28.57 14.22
CA ARG A 261 -1.93 -28.45 15.61
C ARG A 261 -3.18 -27.57 15.71
N ALA A 262 -3.35 -26.65 14.76
CA ALA A 262 -4.42 -25.65 14.76
C ALA A 262 -5.83 -26.24 14.78
N ASP A 263 -6.05 -27.31 14.00
CA ASP A 263 -7.36 -27.97 13.88
C ASP A 263 -7.90 -28.52 15.22
N ALA A 264 -7.05 -28.64 16.24
CA ALA A 264 -7.42 -29.13 17.57
C ALA A 264 -7.47 -28.05 18.67
N ALA A 265 -7.00 -26.82 18.41
CA ALA A 265 -6.62 -25.88 19.48
C ALA A 265 -7.29 -24.49 19.45
N GLY A 266 -8.17 -24.22 18.47
CA GLY A 266 -8.90 -22.93 18.40
C GLY A 266 -8.00 -21.72 18.12
N PHE A 267 -6.87 -21.94 17.46
CA PHE A 267 -5.94 -20.89 17.05
C PHE A 267 -6.46 -20.13 15.81
N ASP A 268 -6.29 -18.81 15.82
CA ASP A 268 -6.56 -17.95 14.66
C ASP A 268 -5.40 -17.98 13.63
N VAL A 269 -5.57 -17.31 12.49
CA VAL A 269 -4.52 -17.22 11.45
C VAL A 269 -3.21 -16.64 11.99
N PHE A 270 -3.26 -15.61 12.84
CA PHE A 270 -2.05 -14.97 13.35
C PHE A 270 -1.24 -15.93 14.23
N ASP A 271 -1.93 -16.73 15.03
CA ASP A 271 -1.33 -17.77 15.84
C ASP A 271 -0.61 -18.82 15.01
N ILE A 272 -1.26 -19.26 13.93
CA ILE A 272 -0.79 -20.33 13.05
C ILE A 272 0.38 -19.86 12.19
N CYS A 273 0.30 -18.65 11.65
CA CYS A 273 1.24 -18.13 10.66
C CYS A 273 2.42 -17.39 11.28
N ILE A 274 2.25 -16.79 12.47
CA ILE A 274 3.24 -15.91 13.09
C ILE A 274 3.64 -16.39 14.47
N ARG A 275 2.70 -16.48 15.41
CA ARG A 275 3.03 -16.65 16.83
C ARG A 275 3.69 -17.99 17.14
N GLN A 276 3.06 -19.09 16.74
CA GLN A 276 3.58 -20.44 16.98
C GLN A 276 4.89 -20.68 16.20
N PRO A 277 4.98 -20.34 14.90
CA PRO A 277 6.22 -20.51 14.16
C PRO A 277 7.41 -19.72 14.74
N LEU A 278 7.20 -18.47 15.15
CA LEU A 278 8.24 -17.66 15.79
C LEU A 278 8.72 -18.27 17.12
N ALA A 279 7.81 -18.80 17.93
CA ALA A 279 8.18 -19.47 19.18
C ALA A 279 9.03 -20.72 18.93
N GLU A 280 8.73 -21.51 17.90
CA GLU A 280 9.45 -22.74 17.56
C GLU A 280 10.86 -22.49 16.97
N VAL A 281 11.07 -21.37 16.26
CA VAL A 281 12.39 -21.01 15.71
C VAL A 281 13.28 -20.26 16.70
N ALA A 282 12.81 -20.02 17.93
CA ALA A 282 13.55 -19.33 18.96
C ALA A 282 14.89 -20.04 19.25
N ARG A 283 16.01 -19.40 18.89
CA ARG A 283 17.37 -19.90 19.17
C ARG A 283 18.27 -18.78 19.68
N PRO A 284 19.28 -19.10 20.52
CA PRO A 284 20.27 -18.11 20.93
C PRO A 284 20.95 -17.45 19.73
N GLY A 285 21.03 -16.11 19.74
CA GLY A 285 21.72 -15.33 18.70
C GLY A 285 20.87 -14.99 17.46
N ILE A 286 19.72 -15.61 17.26
CA ILE A 286 18.77 -15.18 16.20
C ILE A 286 18.03 -13.94 16.70
N ARG A 287 17.95 -12.91 15.86
CA ARG A 287 17.12 -11.72 16.09
C ARG A 287 16.23 -11.51 14.88
N ILE A 288 14.93 -11.40 15.11
CA ILE A 288 13.94 -11.17 14.06
C ILE A 288 13.38 -9.77 14.25
N THR A 289 13.60 -8.90 13.27
CA THR A 289 13.05 -7.53 13.29
C THR A 289 11.91 -7.44 12.28
N LEU A 290 10.71 -7.20 12.79
CA LEU A 290 9.51 -6.95 12.00
C LEU A 290 9.29 -5.44 11.91
N LEU A 291 9.04 -4.93 10.71
CA LEU A 291 8.71 -3.52 10.49
C LEU A 291 7.25 -3.41 10.06
N LEU A 292 6.46 -2.60 10.77
CA LEU A 292 5.05 -2.34 10.45
C LEU A 292 4.84 -0.84 10.32
N ASP A 293 4.76 -0.34 9.09
CA ASP A 293 4.50 1.09 8.86
C ASP A 293 2.99 1.36 8.79
N GLY A 294 2.53 2.41 9.47
CA GLY A 294 1.12 2.83 9.44
C GLY A 294 0.18 2.00 10.30
N LEU A 295 0.57 1.64 11.54
CA LEU A 295 -0.27 0.86 12.46
C LEU A 295 -1.61 1.53 12.79
N ASP A 296 -1.74 2.84 12.53
CA ASP A 296 -2.97 3.60 12.65
C ASP A 296 -3.90 3.57 11.42
N GLN A 297 -3.41 3.13 10.25
CA GLN A 297 -4.14 3.18 8.97
C GLN A 297 -5.30 2.17 8.79
N PRO A 298 -5.22 0.92 9.29
CA PRO A 298 -6.28 -0.05 9.10
C PRO A 298 -7.62 0.40 9.68
N GLU A 299 -8.71 -0.22 9.20
CA GLU A 299 -10.04 -0.04 9.81
C GLU A 299 -10.01 -0.27 11.32
N ALA A 300 -10.87 0.43 12.07
CA ALA A 300 -10.79 0.50 13.52
C ALA A 300 -10.78 -0.88 14.21
N GLY A 301 -11.57 -1.84 13.73
CA GLY A 301 -11.57 -3.20 14.28
C GLY A 301 -10.32 -4.01 13.89
N SER A 302 -9.91 -3.98 12.61
CA SER A 302 -8.66 -4.60 12.15
C SER A 302 -7.44 -4.03 12.89
N ARG A 303 -7.41 -2.71 13.09
CA ARG A 303 -6.39 -2.00 13.86
C ARG A 303 -6.32 -2.51 15.30
N LYS A 304 -7.46 -2.70 15.96
CA LYS A 304 -7.51 -3.24 17.33
C LYS A 304 -6.87 -4.64 17.40
N LEU A 305 -7.16 -5.50 16.44
CA LEU A 305 -6.59 -6.85 16.36
C LEU A 305 -5.09 -6.82 16.09
N LEU A 306 -4.63 -5.98 15.16
CA LEU A 306 -3.21 -5.81 14.85
C LEU A 306 -2.42 -5.26 16.04
N VAL A 307 -2.96 -4.27 16.76
CA VAL A 307 -2.35 -3.72 17.98
C VAL A 307 -2.22 -4.80 19.06
N ALA A 308 -3.24 -5.62 19.26
CA ALA A 308 -3.18 -6.76 20.18
C ALA A 308 -2.10 -7.76 19.76
N GLY A 309 -2.03 -8.12 18.48
CA GLY A 309 -0.99 -9.00 17.93
C GLY A 309 0.42 -8.46 18.16
N VAL A 310 0.66 -7.16 17.88
CA VAL A 310 1.95 -6.51 18.13
C VAL A 310 2.31 -6.52 19.62
N ALA A 311 1.36 -6.23 20.50
CA ALA A 311 1.57 -6.27 21.94
C ALA A 311 1.95 -7.68 22.42
N GLU A 312 1.31 -8.73 21.89
CA GLU A 312 1.68 -10.12 22.21
C GLU A 312 3.11 -10.46 21.75
N LEU A 313 3.46 -10.12 20.51
CA LEU A 313 4.81 -10.36 19.95
C LEU A 313 5.92 -9.70 20.77
N THR A 314 5.61 -8.60 21.45
CA THR A 314 6.58 -7.76 22.15
C THR A 314 6.56 -7.91 23.67
N ARG A 315 5.55 -8.60 24.23
CA ARG A 315 5.45 -8.90 25.67
C ARG A 315 5.79 -10.34 26.04
N ARG A 316 5.47 -11.33 25.19
CA ARG A 316 5.66 -12.74 25.55
C ARG A 316 7.13 -13.14 25.69
N ASP A 317 7.43 -14.01 26.64
CA ASP A 317 8.81 -14.43 26.96
C ASP A 317 9.41 -15.41 25.95
N ASP A 318 8.60 -16.29 25.36
CA ASP A 318 9.00 -17.20 24.27
C ASP A 318 9.39 -16.46 22.99
N LEU A 319 8.96 -15.20 22.84
CA LEU A 319 9.25 -14.33 21.70
C LEU A 319 10.32 -13.26 22.00
N ARG A 320 11.18 -13.47 23.01
CA ARG A 320 12.27 -12.54 23.39
C ARG A 320 13.26 -12.20 22.28
N HIS A 321 13.32 -12.98 21.21
CA HIS A 321 14.18 -12.76 20.04
C HIS A 321 13.51 -11.89 18.95
N VAL A 322 12.20 -11.62 19.07
CA VAL A 322 11.42 -10.78 18.16
C VAL A 322 11.48 -9.32 18.58
N ARG A 323 11.61 -8.44 17.59
CA ARG A 323 11.59 -6.98 17.72
C ARG A 323 10.60 -6.41 16.70
N VAL A 324 9.84 -5.40 17.10
CA VAL A 324 8.92 -4.69 16.22
C VAL A 324 9.30 -3.22 16.14
N ILE A 325 9.38 -2.70 14.92
CA ILE A 325 9.48 -1.26 14.63
C ILE A 325 8.14 -0.86 14.00
N ALA A 326 7.43 0.08 14.61
CA ALA A 326 6.12 0.52 14.16
C ALA A 326 6.14 2.00 13.77
N GLY A 327 5.54 2.35 12.62
CA GLY A 327 5.21 3.72 12.26
C GLY A 327 3.81 4.06 12.75
N ILE A 328 3.66 5.14 13.54
CA ILE A 328 2.37 5.52 14.13
C ILE A 328 2.11 7.02 13.95
N ARG A 329 0.92 7.39 13.50
CA ARG A 329 0.50 8.80 13.47
C ARG A 329 0.26 9.34 14.89
N ARG A 330 0.86 10.49 15.18
CA ARG A 330 0.62 11.24 16.43
C ARG A 330 -0.84 11.67 16.53
N GLY A 331 -1.43 11.49 17.71
CA GLY A 331 -2.84 11.84 18.00
C GLY A 331 -3.86 10.87 17.43
N SER A 332 -3.43 9.67 17.00
CA SER A 332 -4.33 8.57 16.66
C SER A 332 -4.72 7.79 17.92
N ASP A 333 -5.75 6.94 17.88
CA ASP A 333 -6.06 6.07 19.03
C ASP A 333 -4.93 5.04 19.31
N THR A 334 -3.97 4.90 18.39
CA THR A 334 -2.90 3.91 18.45
C THR A 334 -1.70 4.41 19.26
N ASP A 335 -1.37 5.70 19.18
CA ASP A 335 -0.16 6.22 19.84
C ASP A 335 -0.31 6.31 21.36
N HIS A 336 -1.53 6.37 21.90
CA HIS A 336 -1.81 6.33 23.34
C HIS A 336 -2.45 4.99 23.78
N ASN A 337 -2.37 3.96 22.94
CA ASN A 337 -3.00 2.69 23.26
C ASN A 337 -2.32 2.02 24.48
N PRO A 338 -3.07 1.63 25.53
CA PRO A 338 -2.51 0.97 26.71
C PRO A 338 -1.72 -0.31 26.41
N ASP A 339 -2.08 -1.04 25.36
CA ASP A 339 -1.37 -2.25 24.96
C ASP A 339 0.04 -1.98 24.39
N LEU A 340 0.27 -0.77 23.90
CA LEU A 340 1.57 -0.35 23.38
C LEU A 340 2.33 0.57 24.35
N ALA A 341 1.84 0.77 25.58
CA ALA A 341 2.46 1.68 26.56
C ALA A 341 3.94 1.39 26.89
N HIS A 342 4.42 0.18 26.60
CA HIS A 342 5.80 -0.26 26.81
C HIS A 342 6.74 0.03 25.62
N MET A 343 6.23 0.68 24.56
CA MET A 343 7.03 1.04 23.39
C MET A 343 8.05 2.13 23.71
N TYR A 344 9.24 2.00 23.13
CA TYR A 344 10.19 3.10 23.07
C TYR A 344 9.79 4.06 21.96
N ARG A 345 9.47 5.30 22.33
CA ARG A 345 8.94 6.31 21.42
C ARG A 345 10.06 7.17 20.85
N ILE A 346 10.05 7.30 19.53
CA ILE A 346 10.99 8.11 18.76
C ILE A 346 10.15 9.14 18.03
N GLU A 347 10.22 10.39 18.46
CA GLU A 347 9.40 11.46 17.91
C GLU A 347 10.05 12.03 16.66
N LEU A 348 9.33 11.96 15.54
CA LEU A 348 9.72 12.56 14.26
C LEU A 348 8.95 13.88 14.09
N PRO A 349 9.61 15.04 14.20
CA PRO A 349 8.95 16.33 14.05
C PRO A 349 8.55 16.60 12.59
N GLN A 350 7.74 17.64 12.38
CA GLN A 350 7.50 18.15 11.02
C GLN A 350 8.81 18.70 10.43
N PRO A 351 8.98 18.63 9.09
CA PRO A 351 10.12 19.22 8.42
C PRO A 351 10.07 20.72 8.63
N THR A 352 11.23 21.31 8.89
CA THR A 352 11.35 22.76 9.05
C THR A 352 11.22 23.46 7.69
N ALA A 353 10.98 24.78 7.68
CA ALA A 353 10.98 25.55 6.45
C ALA A 353 12.34 25.45 5.70
N ALA A 354 13.45 25.35 6.44
CA ALA A 354 14.78 25.15 5.87
C ALA A 354 14.94 23.75 5.28
N ASP A 355 14.40 22.71 5.92
CA ASP A 355 14.36 21.36 5.34
C ASP A 355 13.58 21.37 4.01
N ILE A 356 12.42 22.03 3.98
CA ILE A 356 11.59 22.15 2.77
C ILE A 356 12.31 22.96 1.70
N ASP A 357 12.93 24.09 2.05
CA ASP A 357 13.68 24.92 1.09
C ASP A 357 14.89 24.17 0.51
N ALA A 358 15.68 23.49 1.34
CA ALA A 358 16.79 22.65 0.88
C ALA A 358 16.32 21.56 -0.10
N LEU A 359 15.16 20.95 0.16
CA LEU A 359 14.54 19.98 -0.75
C LEU A 359 14.06 20.64 -2.05
N VAL A 360 13.35 21.78 -1.97
CA VAL A 360 12.84 22.49 -3.15
C VAL A 360 13.98 23.00 -4.03
N GLN A 361 15.01 23.61 -3.44
CA GLN A 361 16.20 24.10 -4.15
C GLN A 361 16.97 22.97 -4.83
N ALA A 362 17.14 21.84 -4.15
CA ALA A 362 17.76 20.65 -4.74
C ALA A 362 16.91 20.07 -5.89
N GLY A 363 15.58 20.14 -5.80
CA GLY A 363 14.67 19.74 -6.87
C GLY A 363 14.62 20.68 -8.08
N TRP A 364 14.79 22.00 -7.88
CA TRP A 364 14.68 23.00 -8.96
C TRP A 364 15.93 23.15 -9.82
N ARG A 365 17.11 22.81 -9.31
CA ARG A 365 18.35 22.83 -10.10
C ARG A 365 18.30 21.90 -11.32
N ASP A 366 17.36 20.95 -11.35
CA ASP A 366 17.17 19.98 -12.44
C ASP A 366 16.12 20.36 -13.50
N LEU A 367 15.27 21.39 -13.28
CA LEU A 367 14.14 21.72 -14.17
C LEU A 367 14.48 22.68 -15.34
N LEU A 368 15.66 23.29 -15.34
CA LEU A 368 16.14 24.15 -16.42
C LEU A 368 17.30 23.45 -17.15
N PRO A 369 17.11 22.97 -18.39
CA PRO A 369 18.19 22.33 -19.18
C PRO A 369 19.28 23.33 -19.63
N TYR A 370 19.07 24.61 -19.36
CA TYR A 370 19.98 25.69 -19.69
C TYR A 370 20.02 26.63 -18.49
N GLY A 371 21.23 26.94 -18.01
CA GLY A 371 21.41 28.22 -17.31
C GLY A 371 20.83 29.35 -18.17
N PRO A 372 20.42 30.49 -17.59
CA PRO A 372 19.94 31.62 -18.38
C PRO A 372 20.93 31.85 -19.51
N ALA A 373 20.44 31.89 -20.76
CA ALA A 373 21.28 32.15 -21.92
C ALA A 373 22.20 33.34 -21.60
N PRO A 374 23.49 33.31 -21.99
CA PRO A 374 24.35 34.47 -21.79
C PRO A 374 23.61 35.67 -22.36
N ALA A 375 23.48 36.72 -21.54
CA ALA A 375 22.80 37.94 -21.95
C ALA A 375 23.35 38.36 -23.32
N PRO A 376 22.50 38.81 -24.25
CA PRO A 376 22.98 39.29 -25.54
C PRO A 376 24.08 40.32 -25.29
N GLU A 377 25.24 40.11 -25.90
CA GLU A 377 26.44 40.96 -25.76
C GLU A 377 26.04 42.44 -25.84
N GLY A 378 25.96 43.04 -24.67
CA GLY A 378 25.60 44.41 -24.40
C GLY A 378 26.24 44.75 -23.05
N PRO A 379 26.67 45.99 -22.84
CA PRO A 379 27.50 46.33 -21.70
C PRO A 379 26.76 45.99 -20.39
N ALA A 380 27.41 45.17 -19.56
CA ALA A 380 26.90 44.79 -18.25
C ALA A 380 26.67 46.04 -17.38
N PRO A 381 25.58 46.11 -16.60
CA PRO A 381 25.48 47.08 -15.52
C PRO A 381 26.42 46.64 -14.39
N ASP A 382 27.25 47.59 -13.94
CA ASP A 382 28.19 47.41 -12.84
C ASP A 382 27.50 46.84 -11.58
N GLY A 383 27.97 45.69 -11.10
CA GLY A 383 27.51 45.09 -9.86
C GLY A 383 28.25 43.79 -9.55
N ASP A 384 29.18 43.88 -8.59
CA ASP A 384 29.98 42.79 -8.02
C ASP A 384 29.16 41.52 -7.73
N TRP A 385 29.57 40.41 -8.34
CA TRP A 385 29.32 39.05 -7.82
C TRP A 385 30.57 38.22 -8.06
N ASP A 386 31.52 38.34 -7.13
CA ASP A 386 32.49 37.29 -6.84
C ASP A 386 31.73 36.09 -6.26
N GLU A 387 31.84 34.92 -6.91
CA GLU A 387 32.00 33.58 -6.31
C GLU A 387 31.78 32.52 -7.40
N GLU A 388 32.86 31.86 -7.82
CA GLU A 388 32.80 30.55 -8.46
C GLU A 388 32.22 29.52 -7.46
N PRO A 389 31.34 28.60 -7.90
CA PRO A 389 31.15 27.34 -7.20
C PRO A 389 31.64 26.16 -8.04
N ASP A 390 32.39 25.32 -7.34
CA ASP A 390 33.02 24.06 -7.75
C ASP A 390 32.06 22.98 -8.30
N GLU A 391 32.68 21.97 -8.93
CA GLU A 391 32.11 20.66 -9.30
C GLU A 391 31.26 20.04 -8.16
N GLU A 392 29.93 19.99 -8.27
CA GLU A 392 29.12 19.25 -7.29
C GLU A 392 27.82 18.64 -7.86
N LEU A 393 27.58 17.38 -7.48
CA LEU A 393 26.62 16.42 -8.01
C LEU A 393 25.15 16.88 -8.05
N ASN A 394 24.49 16.60 -9.18
CA ASN A 394 23.05 16.74 -9.42
C ASN A 394 22.23 15.80 -8.51
N ILE A 395 21.44 16.33 -7.57
CA ILE A 395 20.59 15.54 -6.67
C ILE A 395 19.24 16.22 -6.47
N ALA A 396 18.19 15.72 -7.13
CA ALA A 396 16.79 16.08 -6.82
C ALA A 396 16.34 15.54 -5.46
N ALA A 397 15.43 16.24 -4.79
CA ALA A 397 14.99 15.97 -3.43
C ALA A 397 13.88 14.92 -3.30
N GLY A 398 14.22 13.75 -2.75
CA GLY A 398 13.30 12.68 -2.40
C GLY A 398 13.03 12.67 -0.90
N GLY A 399 11.83 12.22 -0.52
CA GLY A 399 11.50 11.84 0.86
C GLY A 399 10.25 12.50 1.45
N TRP A 400 9.78 13.59 0.84
CA TRP A 400 8.68 14.41 1.37
C TRP A 400 7.61 14.65 0.31
N LEU A 401 6.39 14.16 0.57
CA LEU A 401 5.27 14.18 -0.38
C LEU A 401 4.99 15.58 -0.94
N LEU A 402 4.99 16.60 -0.08
CA LEU A 402 4.70 17.98 -0.49
C LEU A 402 5.78 18.56 -1.41
N ALA A 403 7.05 18.38 -1.06
CA ALA A 403 8.17 18.85 -1.89
C ALA A 403 8.18 18.15 -3.26
N ARG A 404 7.86 16.85 -3.28
CA ARG A 404 7.72 16.10 -4.54
C ARG A 404 6.54 16.58 -5.38
N LEU A 405 5.37 16.78 -4.77
CA LEU A 405 4.20 17.29 -5.47
C LEU A 405 4.48 18.66 -6.07
N GLN A 406 5.13 19.56 -5.32
CA GLN A 406 5.54 20.88 -5.81
C GLN A 406 6.53 20.79 -6.97
N GLY A 407 7.51 19.87 -6.90
CA GLY A 407 8.47 19.65 -8.00
C GLY A 407 7.84 19.07 -9.27
N GLU A 408 6.70 18.40 -9.17
CA GLU A 408 5.96 17.85 -10.32
C GLU A 408 4.94 18.82 -10.93
N VAL A 409 4.64 19.95 -10.26
CA VAL A 409 3.79 21.01 -10.83
C VAL A 409 4.61 21.88 -11.77
N ASN A 410 4.19 21.98 -13.03
CA ASN A 410 4.87 22.82 -14.03
C ASN A 410 4.13 24.16 -14.23
N PRO A 411 4.61 25.27 -13.65
CA PRO A 411 3.92 26.57 -13.68
C PRO A 411 3.76 27.13 -15.11
N ILE A 412 4.69 26.81 -16.02
CA ILE A 412 4.64 27.27 -17.42
C ILE A 412 3.45 26.64 -18.16
N VAL A 413 3.15 25.37 -17.89
CA VAL A 413 2.07 24.61 -18.55
C VAL A 413 0.69 25.12 -18.11
N ILE A 414 0.55 25.54 -16.85
CA ILE A 414 -0.69 26.12 -16.30
C ILE A 414 -0.83 27.63 -16.54
N GLY A 415 0.08 28.25 -17.31
CA GLY A 415 0.02 29.67 -17.66
C GLY A 415 0.34 30.63 -16.52
N ARG A 416 1.07 30.18 -15.48
CA ARG A 416 1.50 31.02 -14.34
C ARG A 416 3.02 31.18 -14.33
N PRO A 417 3.56 32.41 -14.24
CA PRO A 417 5.01 32.63 -14.28
C PRO A 417 5.73 32.37 -12.95
N THR A 418 5.02 32.06 -11.85
CA THR A 418 5.59 31.92 -10.51
C THR A 418 5.35 30.53 -9.91
N VAL A 419 6.25 30.14 -9.01
CA VAL A 419 6.21 28.93 -8.19
C VAL A 419 4.89 28.85 -7.42
N VAL A 420 4.27 27.67 -7.43
CA VAL A 420 3.08 27.40 -6.62
C VAL A 420 3.48 27.30 -5.15
N THR A 421 3.31 28.42 -4.44
CA THR A 421 3.32 28.46 -2.97
C THR A 421 1.87 28.53 -2.51
N GLY A 422 1.41 27.50 -1.80
CA GLY A 422 0.00 27.35 -1.43
C GLY A 422 -0.18 26.22 -0.43
N ASP A 423 -1.41 26.10 0.09
CA ASP A 423 -1.82 24.95 0.88
C ASP A 423 -1.86 23.67 0.02
N LEU A 424 -2.00 22.52 0.70
CA LEU A 424 -1.99 21.21 0.03
C LEU A 424 -3.12 21.09 -1.00
N GLU A 425 -4.29 21.68 -0.73
CA GLU A 425 -5.43 21.70 -1.64
C GLU A 425 -5.08 22.37 -2.97
N THR A 426 -4.46 23.55 -2.91
CA THR A 426 -4.01 24.28 -4.11
C THR A 426 -3.01 23.44 -4.92
N ILE A 427 -2.02 22.83 -4.25
CA ILE A 427 -0.99 22.03 -4.92
C ILE A 427 -1.59 20.79 -5.59
N VAL A 428 -2.52 20.11 -4.92
CA VAL A 428 -3.23 18.95 -5.48
C VAL A 428 -4.07 19.36 -6.69
N ALA A 429 -4.84 20.45 -6.60
CA ALA A 429 -5.66 20.94 -7.69
C ALA A 429 -4.82 21.30 -8.94
N GLU A 430 -3.73 22.04 -8.77
CA GLU A 430 -2.80 22.41 -9.85
C GLU A 430 -2.12 21.18 -10.45
N ARG A 431 -1.84 20.15 -9.65
CA ARG A 431 -1.28 18.89 -10.15
C ARG A 431 -2.26 18.12 -11.03
N ILE A 432 -3.54 18.07 -10.65
CA ILE A 432 -4.61 17.46 -11.46
C ILE A 432 -4.81 18.26 -12.74
N GLN A 433 -4.85 19.59 -12.66
CA GLN A 433 -4.96 20.46 -13.85
C GLN A 433 -3.78 20.26 -14.81
N THR A 434 -2.54 20.18 -14.29
CA THR A 434 -1.35 19.87 -15.11
C THR A 434 -1.52 18.54 -15.85
N ALA A 435 -2.06 17.50 -15.19
CA ALA A 435 -2.36 16.22 -15.84
C ALA A 435 -3.43 16.33 -16.93
N ILE A 436 -4.49 17.12 -16.70
CA ILE A 436 -5.55 17.39 -17.68
C ILE A 436 -5.02 18.14 -18.90
N TYR A 437 -4.20 19.18 -18.70
CA TYR A 437 -3.69 20.02 -19.79
C TYR A 437 -2.63 19.34 -20.66
N THR A 438 -1.94 18.34 -20.13
CA THR A 438 -0.82 17.67 -20.81
C THR A 438 -1.23 16.39 -21.52
N THR A 439 -2.49 16.00 -21.44
CA THR A 439 -3.04 14.77 -22.04
C THR A 439 -4.05 15.08 -23.15
N THR A 440 -4.47 14.06 -23.90
CA THR A 440 -5.49 14.19 -24.96
C THR A 440 -6.90 14.30 -24.35
N SER A 441 -7.88 14.82 -25.11
CA SER A 441 -9.21 15.15 -24.57
C SER A 441 -9.99 13.93 -24.05
N ASP A 442 -9.78 12.76 -24.65
CA ASP A 442 -10.33 11.47 -24.21
C ASP A 442 -9.73 11.02 -22.87
N ILE A 443 -8.40 11.18 -22.70
CA ILE A 443 -7.68 10.85 -21.47
C ILE A 443 -8.03 11.82 -20.34
N ALA A 444 -8.19 13.11 -20.67
CA ALA A 444 -8.55 14.16 -19.73
C ALA A 444 -9.91 13.91 -19.06
N ALA A 445 -10.92 13.47 -19.81
CA ALA A 445 -12.27 13.17 -19.29
C ALA A 445 -12.27 12.04 -18.25
N ALA A 446 -11.34 11.09 -18.39
CA ALA A 446 -11.24 9.94 -17.50
C ALA A 446 -10.52 10.20 -16.17
N ILE A 447 -9.79 11.32 -16.04
CA ILE A 447 -9.03 11.63 -14.82
C ILE A 447 -9.96 11.70 -13.60
N GLY A 448 -11.15 12.29 -13.76
CA GLY A 448 -12.15 12.39 -12.69
C GLY A 448 -12.59 11.02 -12.17
N PRO A 449 -13.22 10.16 -13.01
CA PRO A 449 -13.64 8.83 -12.61
C PRO A 449 -12.50 7.96 -12.05
N LEU A 450 -11.31 8.02 -12.65
CA LEU A 450 -10.14 7.30 -12.17
C LEU A 450 -9.77 7.72 -10.75
N LEU A 451 -9.68 9.03 -10.48
CA LEU A 451 -9.39 9.54 -9.15
C LEU A 451 -10.49 9.17 -8.14
N ALA A 452 -11.77 9.21 -8.54
CA ALA A 452 -12.87 8.79 -7.68
C ALA A 452 -12.77 7.32 -7.27
N ILE A 453 -12.45 6.42 -8.20
CA ILE A 453 -12.24 4.99 -7.91
C ILE A 453 -11.02 4.79 -7.00
N LEU A 454 -9.90 5.45 -7.25
CA LEU A 454 -8.70 5.30 -6.43
C LEU A 454 -8.88 5.89 -5.02
N VAL A 455 -9.59 7.02 -4.88
CA VAL A 455 -9.96 7.60 -3.57
C VAL A 455 -10.94 6.68 -2.83
N ALA A 456 -11.95 6.13 -3.52
CA ALA A 456 -12.87 5.17 -2.95
C ALA A 456 -12.15 3.89 -2.49
N ALA A 457 -11.08 3.46 -3.18
CA ALA A 457 -10.24 2.34 -2.77
C ALA A 457 -9.36 2.67 -1.55
N GLY A 458 -8.84 3.90 -1.46
CA GLY A 458 -8.06 4.40 -0.32
C GLY A 458 -6.57 4.61 -0.63
N ALA A 459 -5.79 4.95 0.39
CA ALA A 459 -4.34 5.13 0.23
C ALA A 459 -3.55 3.82 0.25
N GLY A 460 -2.41 3.84 -0.44
CA GLY A 460 -1.58 2.67 -0.72
C GLY A 460 -1.97 2.03 -2.06
N PRO A 461 -1.11 1.18 -2.64
CA PRO A 461 -1.40 0.50 -3.90
C PRO A 461 -2.35 -0.67 -3.67
N VAL A 462 -3.61 -0.35 -3.35
CA VAL A 462 -4.58 -1.32 -2.82
C VAL A 462 -5.45 -1.97 -3.90
N LEU A 463 -5.79 -1.26 -4.98
CA LEU A 463 -6.75 -1.74 -5.97
C LEU A 463 -6.02 -2.41 -7.14
N PRO A 464 -6.23 -3.73 -7.38
CA PRO A 464 -5.69 -4.41 -8.56
C PRO A 464 -6.10 -3.72 -9.86
N VAL A 465 -5.16 -3.62 -10.81
CA VAL A 465 -5.40 -2.94 -12.09
C VAL A 465 -6.55 -3.56 -12.89
N GLU A 466 -6.77 -4.87 -12.76
CA GLU A 466 -7.89 -5.57 -13.39
C GLU A 466 -9.26 -5.15 -12.83
N LEU A 467 -9.35 -4.88 -11.52
CA LEU A 467 -10.57 -4.36 -10.90
C LEU A 467 -10.79 -2.90 -11.28
N LEU A 468 -9.71 -2.14 -11.40
CA LEU A 468 -9.75 -0.76 -11.85
C LEU A 468 -10.24 -0.65 -13.30
N ASP A 469 -9.72 -1.49 -14.21
CA ASP A 469 -10.14 -1.60 -15.61
C ASP A 469 -11.64 -1.86 -15.73
N ASP A 470 -12.13 -2.87 -15.00
CA ASP A 470 -13.55 -3.24 -15.02
C ASP A 470 -14.47 -2.23 -14.28
N ALA A 471 -13.96 -1.55 -13.25
CA ALA A 471 -14.68 -0.47 -12.57
C ALA A 471 -14.81 0.76 -13.49
N MET A 472 -13.75 1.12 -14.21
CA MET A 472 -13.77 2.21 -15.19
C MET A 472 -14.80 1.97 -16.30
N SER A 473 -15.03 0.71 -16.68
CA SER A 473 -16.08 0.32 -17.65
C SER A 473 -17.51 0.69 -17.21
N SER A 474 -17.72 1.03 -15.93
CA SER A 474 -19.03 1.47 -15.42
C SER A 474 -19.29 2.96 -15.67
N PHE A 475 -18.25 3.71 -16.03
CA PHE A 475 -18.32 5.11 -16.43
C PHE A 475 -18.49 5.23 -17.95
N ARG A 476 -18.76 6.44 -18.47
CA ARG A 476 -19.02 6.63 -19.91
C ARG A 476 -17.75 6.45 -20.75
N GLU A 477 -16.60 6.55 -20.12
CA GLU A 477 -15.27 6.49 -20.68
C GLU A 477 -14.77 5.04 -20.68
N ASP A 478 -14.73 4.39 -21.84
CA ASP A 478 -14.10 3.07 -21.99
C ASP A 478 -12.58 3.24 -22.05
N LEU A 479 -11.90 2.96 -20.94
CA LEU A 479 -10.46 2.95 -20.85
C LEU A 479 -9.97 1.54 -20.64
N SER A 480 -9.16 1.06 -21.58
CA SER A 480 -8.38 -0.15 -21.37
C SER A 480 -7.31 0.05 -20.30
N ALA A 481 -6.86 -1.05 -19.67
CA ALA A 481 -5.76 -1.07 -18.72
C ALA A 481 -4.49 -0.34 -19.20
N VAL A 482 -4.23 -0.35 -20.51
CA VAL A 482 -3.16 0.43 -21.16
C VAL A 482 -3.33 1.92 -20.89
N ARG A 483 -4.53 2.46 -21.14
CA ARG A 483 -4.82 3.88 -20.97
C ARG A 483 -4.88 4.29 -19.50
N ILE A 484 -5.28 3.39 -18.60
CA ILE A 484 -5.21 3.62 -17.16
C ILE A 484 -3.77 3.88 -16.72
N ARG A 485 -2.80 3.14 -17.27
CA ARG A 485 -1.37 3.37 -16.98
C ARG A 485 -0.87 4.70 -17.54
N ASP A 486 -1.33 5.12 -18.72
CA ASP A 486 -1.03 6.44 -19.29
C ASP A 486 -1.46 7.57 -18.32
N VAL A 487 -2.72 7.53 -17.86
CA VAL A 487 -3.27 8.52 -16.91
C VAL A 487 -2.53 8.48 -15.57
N THR A 488 -2.21 7.27 -15.09
CA THR A 488 -1.52 7.10 -13.81
C THR A 488 -0.16 7.78 -13.80
N VAL A 489 0.60 7.67 -14.89
CA VAL A 489 1.89 8.36 -15.04
C VAL A 489 1.69 9.87 -15.05
N SER A 490 0.67 10.38 -15.74
CA SER A 490 0.40 11.81 -15.81
C SER A 490 -0.03 12.41 -14.47
N LEU A 491 -0.58 11.63 -13.53
CA LEU A 491 -0.92 12.05 -12.16
C LEU A 491 0.27 12.02 -11.18
N GLY A 492 1.36 11.33 -11.53
CA GLY A 492 2.64 11.36 -10.80
C GLY A 492 2.51 10.94 -9.33
N SER A 493 3.07 11.75 -8.43
CA SER A 493 3.16 11.51 -6.98
C SER A 493 1.82 11.51 -6.23
N LEU A 494 0.70 11.85 -6.89
CA LEU A 494 -0.63 11.61 -6.33
C LEU A 494 -0.95 10.11 -6.23
N ILE A 495 -0.37 9.29 -7.10
CA ILE A 495 -0.62 7.85 -7.20
C ILE A 495 0.59 7.06 -6.72
N THR A 496 0.32 5.92 -6.09
CA THR A 496 1.32 4.89 -5.77
C THR A 496 0.98 3.61 -6.51
N ARG A 497 2.01 2.86 -6.90
CA ARG A 497 1.88 1.62 -7.68
C ARG A 497 2.67 0.50 -7.00
N SER A 498 2.09 -0.69 -6.93
CA SER A 498 2.80 -1.93 -6.61
C SER A 498 2.99 -2.77 -7.86
N ARG A 499 4.15 -3.42 -8.00
CA ARG A 499 4.49 -4.28 -9.14
C ARG A 499 4.14 -3.64 -10.51
N PRO A 500 4.58 -2.40 -10.75
CA PRO A 500 4.22 -1.65 -11.95
C PRO A 500 4.62 -2.41 -13.23
N GLY A 501 3.74 -2.38 -14.23
CA GLY A 501 3.96 -3.04 -15.52
C GLY A 501 3.69 -4.55 -15.53
N THR A 502 3.19 -5.12 -14.42
CA THR A 502 2.80 -6.54 -14.33
C THR A 502 1.28 -6.71 -14.34
N ALA A 503 0.79 -7.95 -14.48
CA ALA A 503 -0.62 -8.26 -14.31
C ALA A 503 -1.09 -8.18 -12.84
N GLN A 504 -0.15 -8.26 -11.89
CA GLN A 504 -0.39 -8.12 -10.45
C GLN A 504 -0.25 -6.67 -9.98
N GLU A 505 -0.25 -5.72 -10.93
CA GLU A 505 -0.15 -4.31 -10.62
C GLU A 505 -1.36 -3.87 -9.80
N SER A 506 -1.11 -3.05 -8.78
CA SER A 506 -2.18 -2.43 -7.99
C SER A 506 -1.87 -0.95 -7.81
N LEU A 507 -2.92 -0.15 -7.77
CA LEU A 507 -2.89 1.30 -7.75
C LEU A 507 -3.67 1.83 -6.57
N GLY A 508 -3.36 3.06 -6.16
CA GLY A 508 -4.15 3.81 -5.18
C GLY A 508 -3.49 5.13 -4.85
N ILE A 509 -4.09 5.86 -3.92
CA ILE A 509 -3.62 7.20 -3.56
C ILE A 509 -2.32 7.10 -2.77
N ALA A 510 -1.33 7.95 -3.10
CA ALA A 510 0.00 7.85 -2.52
C ALA A 510 0.02 8.00 -0.99
N HIS A 511 -0.91 8.78 -0.43
CA HIS A 511 -0.96 9.03 1.00
C HIS A 511 -2.34 9.49 1.48
N ASN A 512 -2.74 9.08 2.70
CA ASN A 512 -4.04 9.41 3.29
C ASN A 512 -4.30 10.91 3.45
N SER A 513 -3.24 11.73 3.59
CA SER A 513 -3.39 13.19 3.67
C SER A 513 -3.74 13.85 2.35
N LEU A 514 -3.89 13.10 1.26
CA LEU A 514 -4.38 13.63 -0.03
C LEU A 514 -5.88 13.38 -0.21
N LEU A 515 -6.47 12.49 0.59
CA LEU A 515 -7.87 12.08 0.39
C LEU A 515 -8.83 13.28 0.54
N PRO A 516 -8.77 14.14 1.57
CA PRO A 516 -9.66 15.29 1.70
C PRO A 516 -9.59 16.25 0.50
N GLU A 517 -8.37 16.55 0.04
CA GLU A 517 -8.10 17.48 -1.06
C GLU A 517 -8.55 16.89 -2.40
N LEU A 518 -8.34 15.59 -2.63
CA LEU A 518 -8.83 14.89 -3.81
C LEU A 518 -10.36 14.78 -3.81
N THR A 519 -10.99 14.50 -2.67
CA THR A 519 -12.46 14.48 -2.57
C THR A 519 -13.06 15.85 -2.84
N SER A 520 -12.40 16.92 -2.38
CA SER A 520 -12.84 18.30 -2.66
C SER A 520 -12.78 18.63 -4.16
N ALA A 521 -11.87 17.99 -4.91
CA ALA A 521 -11.76 18.16 -6.34
C ALA A 521 -12.92 17.55 -7.15
N PHE A 522 -13.68 16.61 -6.59
CA PHE A 522 -14.77 15.94 -7.29
C PHE A 522 -15.89 16.88 -7.73
N ALA A 523 -16.10 17.97 -7.00
CA ALA A 523 -17.11 18.97 -7.32
C ALA A 523 -16.87 19.65 -8.69
N TRP A 524 -15.61 19.91 -9.05
CA TRP A 524 -15.26 20.52 -10.34
C TRP A 524 -14.84 19.51 -11.41
N LEU A 525 -14.57 18.26 -11.01
CA LEU A 525 -14.40 17.13 -11.92
C LEU A 525 -15.74 16.50 -12.36
N ASP A 526 -16.86 16.89 -11.74
CA ASP A 526 -18.23 16.39 -12.01
C ASP A 526 -18.35 14.86 -11.82
N VAL A 527 -17.87 14.35 -10.67
CA VAL A 527 -17.88 12.92 -10.33
C VAL A 527 -18.46 12.68 -8.94
N ASP A 528 -19.24 11.61 -8.79
CA ASP A 528 -19.73 11.13 -7.50
C ASP A 528 -18.87 9.98 -6.97
N ILE A 529 -18.49 10.07 -5.70
CA ILE A 529 -17.74 9.01 -5.02
C ILE A 529 -18.59 7.75 -4.83
N GLU A 530 -19.91 7.88 -4.67
CA GLU A 530 -20.81 6.74 -4.51
C GLU A 530 -20.83 5.86 -5.77
N ASP A 531 -20.81 6.48 -6.96
CA ASP A 531 -20.72 5.78 -8.24
C ASP A 531 -19.42 4.98 -8.34
N ALA A 532 -18.31 5.53 -7.84
CA ALA A 532 -17.04 4.82 -7.76
C ALA A 532 -17.10 3.60 -6.81
N HIS A 533 -17.76 3.73 -5.65
CA HIS A 533 -18.00 2.58 -4.77
C HIS A 533 -18.85 1.49 -5.44
N ARG A 534 -19.92 1.87 -6.15
CA ARG A 534 -20.78 0.93 -6.90
C ARG A 534 -20.03 0.23 -8.04
N ALA A 535 -19.15 0.96 -8.74
CA ALA A 535 -18.30 0.40 -9.79
C ALA A 535 -17.33 -0.65 -9.24
N ILE A 536 -16.66 -0.36 -8.11
CA ILE A 536 -15.76 -1.31 -7.46
C ILE A 536 -16.51 -2.56 -6.98
N ILE A 537 -17.69 -2.40 -6.37
CA ILE A 537 -18.53 -3.55 -5.97
C ILE A 537 -18.80 -4.45 -7.17
N SER A 538 -19.26 -3.86 -8.28
CA SER A 538 -19.55 -4.60 -9.51
C SER A 538 -18.33 -5.35 -10.04
N ALA A 539 -17.15 -4.73 -9.99
CA ALA A 539 -15.90 -5.35 -10.41
C ALA A 539 -15.49 -6.53 -9.52
N THR A 540 -15.58 -6.37 -8.19
CA THR A 540 -15.24 -7.46 -7.25
C THR A 540 -16.13 -8.69 -7.40
N LEU A 541 -17.36 -8.53 -7.91
CA LEU A 541 -18.28 -9.64 -8.17
C LEU A 541 -18.00 -10.35 -9.51
N ARG A 542 -17.35 -9.68 -10.47
CA ARG A 542 -17.04 -10.23 -11.80
C ARG A 542 -15.71 -10.98 -11.85
N HIS A 543 -14.74 -10.59 -11.03
CA HIS A 543 -13.40 -11.16 -11.03
C HIS A 543 -13.21 -12.23 -9.95
N THR A 544 -12.40 -13.26 -10.28
CA THR A 544 -12.09 -14.39 -9.39
C THR A 544 -10.59 -14.62 -9.22
N SER A 545 -9.75 -13.69 -9.69
CA SER A 545 -8.31 -13.77 -9.47
C SER A 545 -7.98 -13.72 -7.97
N THR A 546 -6.80 -14.21 -7.60
CA THR A 546 -6.32 -14.16 -6.21
C THR A 546 -6.28 -12.72 -5.69
N ALA A 547 -5.75 -11.78 -6.48
CA ALA A 547 -5.64 -10.38 -6.08
C ALA A 547 -7.02 -9.70 -5.93
N ALA A 548 -7.96 -10.00 -6.83
CA ALA A 548 -9.34 -9.51 -6.72
C ALA A 548 -10.05 -10.07 -5.49
N ALA A 549 -9.88 -11.37 -5.20
CA ALA A 549 -10.47 -12.01 -4.03
C ALA A 549 -9.90 -11.46 -2.71
N GLU A 550 -8.59 -11.22 -2.64
CA GLU A 550 -7.93 -10.58 -1.50
C GLU A 550 -8.45 -9.16 -1.27
N TYR A 551 -8.53 -8.35 -2.33
CA TYR A 551 -9.10 -7.01 -2.24
C TYR A 551 -10.57 -7.05 -1.79
N ALA A 552 -11.37 -7.95 -2.36
CA ALA A 552 -12.80 -8.07 -2.04
C ALA A 552 -13.01 -8.44 -0.56
N ARG A 553 -12.22 -9.38 -0.02
CA ARG A 553 -12.26 -9.74 1.41
C ARG A 553 -11.95 -8.56 2.32
N GLY A 554 -10.94 -7.76 1.97
CA GLY A 554 -10.49 -6.62 2.79
C GLY A 554 -11.33 -5.35 2.66
N SER A 555 -12.05 -5.17 1.54
CA SER A 555 -12.62 -3.85 1.19
C SER A 555 -14.09 -3.86 0.75
N THR A 556 -14.64 -4.96 0.21
CA THR A 556 -16.02 -4.96 -0.32
C THR A 556 -17.09 -4.57 0.72
N PRO A 557 -17.04 -5.03 1.99
CA PRO A 557 -18.00 -4.58 2.99
C PRO A 557 -17.98 -3.07 3.20
N ARG A 558 -16.79 -2.43 3.21
CA ARG A 558 -16.65 -0.98 3.29
C ARG A 558 -17.32 -0.28 2.10
N HIS A 559 -17.21 -0.82 0.90
CA HIS A 559 -17.88 -0.24 -0.26
C HIS A 559 -19.41 -0.33 -0.13
N TYR A 560 -19.96 -1.45 0.36
CA TYR A 560 -21.40 -1.54 0.62
C TYR A 560 -21.87 -0.54 1.69
N LEU A 561 -21.11 -0.39 2.78
CA LEU A 561 -21.41 0.59 3.83
C LEU A 561 -21.36 2.03 3.30
N ALA A 562 -20.39 2.37 2.45
CA ALA A 562 -20.31 3.68 1.81
C ALA A 562 -21.52 3.98 0.90
N CYS A 563 -22.10 2.96 0.27
CA CYS A 563 -23.33 3.06 -0.52
C CYS A 563 -24.62 2.99 0.34
N GLY A 564 -24.51 2.94 1.68
CA GLY A 564 -25.66 2.82 2.58
C GLY A 564 -26.36 1.45 2.58
N ASP A 565 -25.72 0.39 2.06
CA ASP A 565 -26.28 -0.96 1.97
C ASP A 565 -25.67 -1.89 3.03
N SER A 566 -25.96 -1.63 4.31
CA SER A 566 -25.47 -2.42 5.44
C SER A 566 -25.94 -3.88 5.37
N GLY A 567 -27.14 -4.14 4.86
CA GLY A 567 -27.67 -5.50 4.72
C GLY A 567 -26.80 -6.36 3.80
N ARG A 568 -26.37 -5.83 2.64
CA ARG A 568 -25.42 -6.54 1.77
C ARG A 568 -24.02 -6.60 2.35
N ALA A 569 -23.57 -5.59 3.10
CA ALA A 569 -22.30 -5.67 3.82
C ALA A 569 -22.29 -6.86 4.79
N LEU A 570 -23.34 -7.04 5.59
CA LEU A 570 -23.48 -8.17 6.51
C LEU A 570 -23.53 -9.50 5.77
N ALA A 571 -24.32 -9.60 4.70
CA ALA A 571 -24.43 -10.81 3.91
C ALA A 571 -23.08 -11.21 3.29
N PHE A 572 -22.30 -10.22 2.83
CA PHE A 572 -20.97 -10.45 2.28
C PHE A 572 -20.00 -10.93 3.37
N ILE A 573 -19.96 -10.27 4.54
CA ILE A 573 -19.10 -10.69 5.66
C ILE A 573 -19.44 -12.12 6.10
N ALA A 574 -20.74 -12.44 6.24
CA ALA A 574 -21.18 -13.80 6.59
C ALA A 574 -20.73 -14.84 5.55
N ALA A 575 -20.68 -14.48 4.26
CA ALA A 575 -20.21 -15.36 3.20
C ALA A 575 -18.68 -15.58 3.20
N LEU A 576 -17.91 -14.74 3.90
CA LEU A 576 -16.47 -14.92 4.08
C LEU A 576 -16.11 -15.88 5.21
N GLU A 577 -17.08 -16.29 6.02
CA GLU A 577 -16.82 -17.20 7.13
C GLU A 577 -16.22 -18.53 6.66
N THR A 578 -15.29 -19.03 7.46
CA THR A 578 -14.60 -20.30 7.22
C THR A 578 -15.01 -21.32 8.28
N PRO A 579 -14.63 -22.60 8.14
CA PRO A 579 -14.82 -23.57 9.22
C PRO A 579 -14.04 -23.25 10.51
N ARG A 580 -13.07 -22.33 10.48
CA ARG A 580 -12.28 -21.93 11.64
C ARG A 580 -13.00 -20.84 12.43
N THR A 581 -13.55 -21.21 13.58
CA THR A 581 -14.37 -20.32 14.41
C THR A 581 -13.61 -19.11 14.96
N ALA A 582 -12.30 -19.27 15.24
CA ALA A 582 -11.44 -18.18 15.69
C ALA A 582 -11.29 -17.09 14.61
N ASP A 583 -11.13 -17.47 13.35
CA ASP A 583 -11.05 -16.51 12.24
C ASP A 583 -12.38 -15.77 12.06
N ASN A 584 -13.51 -16.48 12.18
CA ASN A 584 -14.82 -15.85 12.07
C ASN A 584 -15.06 -14.85 13.21
N ARG A 585 -14.61 -15.15 14.44
CA ARG A 585 -14.61 -14.20 15.55
C ARG A 585 -13.85 -12.94 15.18
N ASP A 586 -12.64 -13.08 14.65
CA ASP A 586 -11.79 -11.95 14.31
C ASP A 586 -12.35 -11.15 13.13
N LEU A 587 -12.91 -11.81 12.13
CA LEU A 587 -13.63 -11.21 11.01
C LEU A 587 -14.77 -10.29 11.49
N TRP A 588 -15.67 -10.79 12.33
CA TRP A 588 -16.77 -9.98 12.86
C TRP A 588 -16.27 -8.91 13.84
N SER A 589 -15.22 -9.19 14.60
CA SER A 589 -14.59 -8.20 15.49
C SER A 589 -13.95 -7.06 14.69
N ALA A 590 -13.46 -7.34 13.48
CA ALA A 590 -12.85 -6.36 12.60
C ALA A 590 -13.90 -5.41 11.99
N TRP A 591 -15.04 -5.94 11.55
CA TRP A 591 -16.06 -5.15 10.84
C TRP A 591 -17.11 -4.48 11.72
N LEU A 592 -17.36 -4.99 12.94
CA LEU A 592 -18.40 -4.44 13.82
C LEU A 592 -18.28 -2.92 14.06
N PRO A 593 -17.08 -2.35 14.34
CA PRO A 593 -16.95 -0.90 14.52
C PRO A 593 -17.37 -0.10 13.29
N SER A 594 -17.02 -0.56 12.08
CA SER A 594 -17.34 0.11 10.81
C SER A 594 -18.84 0.04 10.51
N ILE A 595 -19.49 -1.10 10.79
CA ILE A 595 -20.94 -1.24 10.67
C ILE A 595 -21.65 -0.26 11.62
N VAL A 596 -21.26 -0.26 12.90
CA VAL A 596 -21.87 0.63 13.92
C VAL A 596 -21.65 2.10 13.56
N ALA A 597 -20.48 2.47 13.02
CA ALA A 597 -20.21 3.82 12.59
C ALA A 597 -21.05 4.25 11.38
N ALA A 598 -21.33 3.32 10.45
CA ALA A 598 -22.10 3.61 9.24
C ALA A 598 -23.61 3.77 9.50
N VAL A 599 -24.21 2.90 10.34
CA VAL A 599 -25.67 2.87 10.53
C VAL A 599 -26.16 3.27 11.93
N GLY A 600 -25.28 3.41 12.92
CA GLY A 600 -25.64 3.64 14.31
C GLY A 600 -25.76 2.35 15.14
N SER A 601 -25.66 2.46 16.46
CA SER A 601 -25.63 1.30 17.37
C SER A 601 -26.99 0.62 17.59
N ASP A 602 -28.07 1.35 17.32
CA ASP A 602 -29.47 0.95 17.47
C ASP A 602 -30.07 0.33 16.19
N HIS A 603 -29.40 0.48 15.04
CA HIS A 603 -29.85 -0.05 13.77
C HIS A 603 -29.93 -1.59 13.78
N PRO A 604 -30.97 -2.21 13.19
CA PRO A 604 -31.13 -3.67 13.17
C PRO A 604 -29.90 -4.44 12.67
N ASP A 605 -29.23 -3.94 11.64
CA ASP A 605 -28.01 -4.57 11.12
C ASP A 605 -26.83 -4.48 12.09
N ALA A 606 -26.72 -3.39 12.86
CA ALA A 606 -25.69 -3.28 13.91
C ALA A 606 -25.96 -4.26 15.06
N LEU A 607 -27.24 -4.42 15.44
CA LEU A 607 -27.65 -5.43 16.43
C LEU A 607 -27.36 -6.85 15.93
N GLN A 608 -27.63 -7.13 14.66
CA GLN A 608 -27.36 -8.42 14.04
C GLN A 608 -25.85 -8.71 13.95
N ALA A 609 -25.02 -7.72 13.62
CA ALA A 609 -23.57 -7.84 13.60
C ALA A 609 -22.99 -8.12 15.00
N ARG A 610 -23.54 -7.50 16.05
CA ARG A 610 -23.17 -7.81 17.45
C ARG A 610 -23.51 -9.24 17.84
N GLU A 611 -24.68 -9.72 17.44
CA GLU A 611 -25.09 -11.10 17.66
C GLU A 611 -24.17 -12.10 16.94
N TYR A 612 -23.77 -11.82 15.69
CA TYR A 612 -22.79 -12.64 14.99
C TYR A 612 -21.46 -12.69 15.74
N LEU A 613 -20.91 -11.54 16.15
CA LEU A 613 -19.67 -11.51 16.94
C LEU A 613 -19.79 -12.31 18.24
N ALA A 614 -20.89 -12.14 18.98
CA ALA A 614 -21.12 -12.84 20.24
C ALA A 614 -21.20 -14.37 20.04
N THR A 615 -21.90 -14.81 18.99
CA THR A 615 -22.00 -16.23 18.60
C THR A 615 -20.63 -16.79 18.24
N ARG A 616 -19.86 -16.11 17.37
CA ARG A 616 -18.52 -16.57 16.96
C ARG A 616 -17.52 -16.56 18.10
N ARG A 617 -17.65 -15.66 19.09
CA ARG A 617 -16.87 -15.73 20.33
C ARG A 617 -17.17 -17.00 21.12
N ALA A 618 -18.43 -17.38 21.29
CA ALA A 618 -18.79 -18.60 22.00
C ALA A 618 -18.25 -19.85 21.27
N GLU A 619 -18.47 -19.93 19.96
CA GLU A 619 -18.00 -21.05 19.12
C GLU A 619 -16.47 -21.16 19.00
N SER A 620 -15.73 -20.06 19.23
CA SER A 620 -14.27 -20.05 19.29
C SER A 620 -13.72 -20.33 20.70
N GLY A 621 -14.58 -20.69 21.66
CA GLY A 621 -14.17 -21.05 23.01
C GLY A 621 -13.92 -19.86 23.94
N ASP A 622 -14.46 -18.67 23.61
CA ASP A 622 -14.45 -17.48 24.47
C ASP A 622 -15.86 -17.16 25.02
N PRO A 623 -16.40 -17.99 25.95
CA PRO A 623 -17.74 -17.78 26.50
C PRO A 623 -17.83 -16.49 27.34
N ARG A 624 -16.71 -16.01 27.89
CA ARG A 624 -16.67 -14.75 28.67
C ARG A 624 -16.78 -13.53 27.77
N GLY A 625 -16.06 -13.50 26.65
CA GLY A 625 -16.21 -12.45 25.66
C GLY A 625 -17.58 -12.49 24.98
N ALA A 626 -18.11 -13.68 24.69
CA ALA A 626 -19.46 -13.84 24.18
C ALA A 626 -20.51 -13.27 25.14
N PHE A 627 -20.41 -13.58 26.44
CA PHE A 627 -21.26 -13.01 27.49
C PHE A 627 -21.20 -11.48 27.48
N ALA A 628 -20.00 -10.89 27.41
CA ALA A 628 -19.85 -9.44 27.40
C ALA A 628 -20.51 -8.77 26.17
N GLU A 629 -20.42 -9.38 24.99
CA GLU A 629 -21.08 -8.84 23.79
C GLU A 629 -22.60 -9.04 23.82
N TYR A 630 -23.09 -10.20 24.28
CA TYR A 630 -24.53 -10.40 24.47
C TYR A 630 -25.13 -9.50 25.53
N ALA A 631 -24.41 -9.18 26.61
CA ALA A 631 -24.89 -8.28 27.65
C ALA A 631 -25.10 -6.86 27.10
N ARG A 632 -24.12 -6.36 26.31
CA ARG A 632 -24.26 -5.07 25.62
C ARG A 632 -25.41 -5.07 24.61
N LEU A 633 -25.58 -6.17 23.87
CA LEU A 633 -26.70 -6.32 22.94
C LEU A 633 -28.04 -6.30 23.69
N LEU A 634 -28.12 -6.99 24.83
CA LEU A 634 -29.32 -7.05 25.67
C LEU A 634 -29.71 -5.67 26.19
N ASP A 635 -28.76 -4.88 26.68
CA ASP A 635 -29.02 -3.53 27.19
C ASP A 635 -29.71 -2.66 26.11
N ILE A 636 -29.18 -2.70 24.88
CA ILE A 636 -29.74 -1.96 23.74
C ILE A 636 -31.12 -2.51 23.34
N GLN A 637 -31.28 -3.84 23.28
CA GLN A 637 -32.55 -4.47 22.92
C GLN A 637 -33.65 -4.21 23.96
N LEU A 638 -33.31 -4.16 25.25
CA LEU A 638 -34.25 -3.82 26.31
C LEU A 638 -34.76 -2.39 26.18
N GLU A 639 -33.89 -1.46 25.82
CA GLU A 639 -34.27 -0.05 25.62
C GLU A 639 -35.17 0.14 24.39
N ILE A 640 -34.82 -0.49 23.26
CA ILE A 640 -35.47 -0.23 21.97
C ILE A 640 -36.66 -1.16 21.70
N LEU A 641 -36.48 -2.46 21.94
CA LEU A 641 -37.45 -3.50 21.58
C LEU A 641 -38.31 -3.94 22.77
N GLY A 642 -37.79 -3.75 24.00
CA GLY A 642 -38.43 -4.18 25.23
C GLY A 642 -38.12 -5.63 25.64
N PRO A 643 -38.48 -6.01 26.88
CA PRO A 643 -38.15 -7.31 27.47
C PRO A 643 -38.85 -8.50 26.82
N ASP A 644 -40.02 -8.28 26.24
CA ASP A 644 -40.87 -9.34 25.65
C ASP A 644 -40.57 -9.59 24.17
N HIS A 645 -39.73 -8.77 23.53
CA HIS A 645 -39.42 -8.94 22.12
C HIS A 645 -38.67 -10.27 21.88
N PRO A 646 -39.00 -11.06 20.83
CA PRO A 646 -38.36 -12.35 20.57
C PRO A 646 -36.84 -12.28 20.48
N GLY A 647 -36.29 -11.23 19.86
CA GLY A 647 -34.84 -10.98 19.81
C GLY A 647 -34.21 -10.79 21.21
N THR A 648 -34.90 -10.08 22.12
CA THR A 648 -34.45 -9.88 23.50
C THR A 648 -34.44 -11.21 24.28
N LEU A 649 -35.50 -12.01 24.11
CA LEU A 649 -35.59 -13.35 24.70
C LEU A 649 -34.57 -14.32 24.11
N ARG A 650 -34.17 -14.15 22.84
CA ARG A 650 -33.06 -14.88 22.20
C ARG A 650 -31.72 -14.55 22.86
N THR A 651 -31.41 -13.26 23.01
CA THR A 651 -30.18 -12.79 23.65
C THR A 651 -30.08 -13.27 25.11
N ARG A 652 -31.15 -13.18 25.91
CA ARG A 652 -31.15 -13.68 27.30
C ARG A 652 -30.89 -15.19 27.39
N HIS A 653 -31.44 -15.98 26.47
CA HIS A 653 -31.14 -17.41 26.41
C HIS A 653 -29.66 -17.66 26.11
N ASN A 654 -29.08 -16.93 25.15
CA ASN A 654 -27.67 -17.09 24.81
C ASN A 654 -26.74 -16.65 25.95
N LEU A 655 -27.11 -15.61 26.73
CA LEU A 655 -26.40 -15.26 27.96
C LEU A 655 -26.39 -16.42 28.97
N ALA A 656 -27.52 -17.09 29.16
CA ALA A 656 -27.61 -18.26 30.04
C ALA A 656 -26.73 -19.43 29.53
N VAL A 657 -26.63 -19.63 28.21
CA VAL A 657 -25.69 -20.59 27.60
C VAL A 657 -24.25 -20.22 27.98
N CYS A 658 -23.84 -18.97 27.75
CA CYS A 658 -22.49 -18.50 28.06
C CYS A 658 -22.14 -18.63 29.54
N LEU A 659 -23.08 -18.38 30.46
CA LEU A 659 -22.88 -18.61 31.89
C LEU A 659 -22.57 -20.08 32.19
N GLY A 660 -23.34 -21.00 31.62
CA GLY A 660 -23.14 -22.43 31.80
C GLY A 660 -21.78 -22.89 31.25
N GLU A 661 -21.41 -22.43 30.06
CA GLU A 661 -20.12 -22.73 29.41
C GLU A 661 -18.93 -22.12 30.16
N SER A 662 -19.12 -20.97 30.82
CA SER A 662 -18.12 -20.36 31.69
C SER A 662 -17.97 -21.05 33.06
N GLY A 663 -18.82 -22.04 33.36
CA GLY A 663 -18.80 -22.85 34.57
C GLY A 663 -19.78 -22.43 35.66
N ASP A 664 -20.55 -21.34 35.49
CA ASP A 664 -21.61 -20.94 36.43
C ASP A 664 -22.91 -21.69 36.12
N LEU A 665 -22.95 -22.97 36.51
CA LEU A 665 -24.10 -23.83 36.28
C LEU A 665 -25.33 -23.40 37.10
N ALA A 666 -25.13 -22.70 38.23
CA ALA A 666 -26.23 -22.24 39.08
C ALA A 666 -26.92 -21.01 38.46
N GLY A 667 -26.12 -20.03 38.03
CA GLY A 667 -26.60 -18.86 37.29
C GLY A 667 -27.30 -19.26 36.00
N ALA A 668 -26.68 -20.13 35.19
CA ALA A 668 -27.29 -20.63 33.96
C ALA A 668 -28.68 -21.25 34.18
N VAL A 669 -28.83 -22.12 35.19
CA VAL A 669 -30.12 -22.76 35.49
C VAL A 669 -31.18 -21.74 35.94
N ALA A 670 -30.79 -20.70 36.67
CA ALA A 670 -31.71 -19.64 37.07
C ALA A 670 -32.18 -18.85 35.84
N ASP A 671 -31.24 -18.35 35.03
CA ASP A 671 -31.52 -17.53 33.85
C ASP A 671 -32.34 -18.31 32.80
N PHE A 672 -32.01 -19.58 32.55
CA PHE A 672 -32.81 -20.43 31.66
C PHE A 672 -34.24 -20.64 32.16
N ALA A 673 -34.45 -20.74 33.48
CA ALA A 673 -35.79 -20.91 34.04
C ALA A 673 -36.63 -19.64 33.86
N GLU A 674 -36.03 -18.46 34.06
CA GLU A 674 -36.69 -17.17 33.80
C GLU A 674 -37.01 -16.97 32.32
N VAL A 675 -36.03 -17.17 31.43
CA VAL A 675 -36.22 -17.01 29.99
C VAL A 675 -37.23 -18.02 29.44
N LEU A 676 -37.24 -19.25 29.94
CA LEU A 676 -38.25 -20.24 29.55
C LEU A 676 -39.65 -19.77 29.96
N ALA A 677 -39.83 -19.29 31.19
CA ALA A 677 -41.14 -18.79 31.64
C ALA A 677 -41.62 -17.62 30.78
N ASP A 678 -40.73 -16.69 30.43
CA ASP A 678 -41.05 -15.57 29.55
C ASP A 678 -41.36 -16.02 28.11
N ARG A 679 -40.59 -16.95 27.53
CA ARG A 679 -40.87 -17.51 26.21
C ARG A 679 -42.19 -18.29 26.17
N GLU A 680 -42.50 -19.08 27.20
CA GLU A 680 -43.76 -19.80 27.29
C GLU A 680 -44.96 -18.85 27.39
N ARG A 681 -44.81 -17.72 28.08
CA ARG A 681 -45.82 -16.66 28.17
C ARG A 681 -46.01 -15.91 26.84
N VAL A 682 -44.92 -15.55 26.16
CA VAL A 682 -44.95 -14.69 24.96
C VAL A 682 -45.19 -15.49 23.67
N LEU A 683 -44.45 -16.58 23.46
CA LEU A 683 -44.44 -17.39 22.23
C LEU A 683 -45.29 -18.65 22.35
N GLY A 684 -45.56 -19.10 23.58
CA GLY A 684 -46.27 -20.33 23.88
C GLY A 684 -45.34 -21.52 24.15
N PRO A 685 -45.82 -22.56 24.85
CA PRO A 685 -44.99 -23.69 25.29
C PRO A 685 -44.57 -24.64 24.17
N GLU A 686 -45.30 -24.62 23.04
CA GLU A 686 -45.05 -25.46 21.87
C GLU A 686 -44.16 -24.80 20.81
N ASP A 687 -43.80 -23.53 21.02
CA ASP A 687 -42.85 -22.83 20.16
C ASP A 687 -41.46 -23.47 20.19
N GLN A 688 -40.73 -23.35 19.08
CA GLN A 688 -39.41 -23.96 18.92
C GLN A 688 -38.39 -23.41 19.92
N ASP A 689 -38.44 -22.10 20.22
CA ASP A 689 -37.51 -21.45 21.13
C ASP A 689 -37.82 -21.79 22.60
N SER A 690 -39.10 -21.96 22.95
CA SER A 690 -39.53 -22.47 24.26
C SER A 690 -39.05 -23.92 24.45
N LYS A 691 -39.21 -24.77 23.44
CA LYS A 691 -38.73 -26.16 23.46
C LYS A 691 -37.21 -26.24 23.60
N ALA A 692 -36.46 -25.40 22.87
CA ALA A 692 -35.02 -25.33 22.97
C ALA A 692 -34.56 -24.94 24.39
N SER A 693 -35.13 -23.87 24.96
CA SER A 693 -34.82 -23.44 26.34
C SER A 693 -35.11 -24.52 27.38
N ARG A 694 -36.21 -25.26 27.24
CA ARG A 694 -36.57 -26.36 28.16
C ARG A 694 -35.55 -27.50 28.10
N LYS A 695 -35.08 -27.84 26.90
CA LYS A 695 -34.05 -28.87 26.69
C LYS A 695 -32.72 -28.44 27.32
N GLU A 696 -32.28 -27.19 27.08
CA GLU A 696 -31.06 -26.64 27.68
C GLU A 696 -31.15 -26.60 29.21
N LEU A 697 -32.26 -26.11 29.77
CA LEU A 697 -32.48 -26.07 31.22
C LEU A 697 -32.34 -27.46 31.87
N ALA A 698 -32.88 -28.51 31.24
CA ALA A 698 -32.76 -29.88 31.73
C ALA A 698 -31.30 -30.38 31.68
N GLN A 699 -30.56 -30.06 30.62
CA GLN A 699 -29.14 -30.41 30.50
C GLN A 699 -28.28 -29.70 31.56
N TRP A 700 -28.47 -28.39 31.76
CA TRP A 700 -27.71 -27.63 32.75
C TRP A 700 -28.04 -28.05 34.18
N ARG A 701 -29.29 -28.40 34.49
CA ARG A 701 -29.67 -29.01 35.78
C ARG A 701 -28.93 -30.32 36.03
N SER A 702 -28.91 -31.21 35.03
CA SER A 702 -28.17 -32.48 35.11
C SER A 702 -26.67 -32.27 35.36
N LYS A 703 -26.03 -31.37 34.59
CA LYS A 703 -24.61 -31.01 34.80
C LYS A 703 -24.34 -30.45 36.20
N ARG A 704 -25.20 -29.54 36.68
CA ARG A 704 -25.10 -28.95 38.02
C ARG A 704 -25.22 -30.01 39.12
N ASP A 705 -26.17 -30.93 38.97
CA ASP A 705 -26.44 -31.96 39.97
C ASP A 705 -25.33 -33.03 39.97
N ALA A 706 -24.74 -33.32 38.80
CA ALA A 706 -23.52 -34.14 38.68
C ALA A 706 -22.31 -33.47 39.35
N GLN A 707 -22.15 -32.14 39.23
CA GLN A 707 -21.08 -31.39 39.91
C GLN A 707 -21.25 -31.36 41.45
N ARG A 708 -22.49 -31.53 41.94
CA ARG A 708 -22.83 -31.57 43.37
C ARG A 708 -22.81 -32.98 43.97
N SER A 709 -22.66 -34.02 43.14
CA SER A 709 -22.55 -35.40 43.61
C SER A 709 -21.08 -35.69 43.99
N PRO A 710 -20.80 -36.21 45.19
CA PRO A 710 -19.45 -36.32 45.76
C PRO A 710 -18.52 -37.30 45.05
#